data_AF-A0A6S7CE32-F1
#
_entry.id   AF-A0A6S7CE32-F1
#
_cell.length_a   1.000
_cell.length_b   1.000
_cell.length_c   1.000
_cell.angle_alpha   90.00
_cell.angle_beta   90.00
_cell.angle_gamma   90.00
#
_symmetry.space_group_name_H-M   'P 1'
#
loop_
_entity.id
_entity.type
_entity.pdbx_description
1 polymer ?
#
loop_
_entity_poly.entity_id
_entity_poly.type
_entity_poly.pdbx_seq_one_letter_code
_entity_poly.pdbx_strand_id
1 'polypeptide(L)'
;MSAETPTHPYDPLGLDAPFAEGNDETDRYEAGPAWHEQGESPYAEATQTAGVWNEDLQRTSVGEEGLAWLDVEAESDGAETSAEDLALDGEKLDEREYEHAREWQRDATASEAEYLDDEERDASESSSQNAQQEWFELEDDAGGAARPTAQLSAQQRKWVLALDRSALERLPDPAQRTRFLQQDWSVIEFPGNVPRGQSATVEIKRNWALARELFGAMAGVVPERRVPKTIRFRDRPVRPVPGQPRQQLFGEARDAFVRMREAARQDGVELFILSSWRSRARQATASANQPNPNAVARKASAHMYGLAIDLRMGVAGLPVKEINTRVDRATAAKAGTAAKMGNLVRMYRSPVYKWMSLRAREFGWYPYRNEPWHWEYNPPGLKARFEGDASHEFEQAAGTDESRDTEAASEEYVYEDALHAEARCHCQDEEAASPSLLCTFTAKALGVKVAILLTQAARTSRQVEMLVFAHGLDLCRPVRKNRPATFITAPPFHLGNLVEASGRPIVLLVPFLDWEHMDANGMTFGRKWHRLAQPAVFNQVAAEALEQVRTITGSASAPALQRLILSGHSRAYGFFDALAHASASPQMHSGALGRPLHIWALDTTYSAPIADWNAWLQSRDDLQATVVYRHGTYKPRGSTAARELTTGIRGKQFGKLAASSQGRLTVIPVAAGKVSHCAIPNTYLPGLLAALPALTTGELEAEAEKFGYEEGEDLAGLEAEAEALAPGDEAVDEWAEGLPGEAAGAPARFDAFGDERDSEWSSESSEELQSRNNVDEEPEQPLSFEYEEQETSLAGSGLTVAEQKAVEITSLFETGKRGGFYGLSGNFDGQGLSFGLVNWTIGTGSLQPLLRDFAREHPAHWAWVFGADASSFLQLMARRNEDARKEQHRFAVEQMNTVSTGSHGKRIWTVRQPWVGYFRRLSEDPAFQQIQVRYVRDLLASAAGYCRRFHFTSEQAFCFMFDAVASHGKWWLRKKFGGVERRRGLVKQAFETLAARFGVARVPESEALLAIADVLATTSAQRWADKVRRRKRWFVTGQHPREREFQGLRPRANVPYSTSGATAGEQESLSSERDAGEWEDVLVDSVAE
;
A
#
# COMPACT_ATOMS: atom_id res chain seq x y z
N MET A 1 -66.73 -13.67 -34.60
CA MET A 1 -66.07 -12.56 -33.86
C MET A 1 -64.71 -13.09 -33.44
N SER A 2 -63.63 -12.39 -33.78
CA SER A 2 -62.27 -12.88 -33.60
C SER A 2 -61.85 -12.75 -32.14
N ALA A 3 -61.18 -13.76 -31.59
CA ALA A 3 -60.41 -13.61 -30.36
C ALA A 3 -59.08 -12.95 -30.71
N GLU A 4 -58.74 -11.84 -30.04
CA GLU A 4 -57.45 -11.18 -30.19
C GLU A 4 -56.39 -11.94 -29.40
N THR A 5 -55.37 -12.45 -30.10
CA THR A 5 -54.20 -13.08 -29.48
C THR A 5 -53.37 -12.00 -28.76
N PRO A 6 -52.98 -12.17 -27.48
CA PRO A 6 -52.18 -11.18 -26.77
C PRO A 6 -50.75 -11.12 -27.34
N THR A 7 -50.45 -10.06 -28.10
CA THR A 7 -49.17 -9.89 -28.82
C THR A 7 -48.06 -9.27 -27.94
N HIS A 8 -47.58 -9.98 -26.92
CA HIS A 8 -46.32 -9.67 -26.24
C HIS A 8 -45.58 -10.96 -25.81
N PRO A 9 -44.46 -11.33 -26.46
CA PRO A 9 -43.75 -12.59 -26.22
C PRO A 9 -42.62 -12.49 -25.17
N TYR A 10 -42.76 -11.61 -24.18
CA TYR A 10 -41.70 -11.32 -23.19
C TYR A 10 -42.22 -11.43 -21.76
N ASP A 11 -41.36 -11.82 -20.81
CA ASP A 11 -41.51 -11.48 -19.39
C ASP A 11 -41.90 -9.98 -19.27
N PRO A 12 -42.83 -9.58 -18.39
CA PRO A 12 -43.23 -8.17 -18.22
C PRO A 12 -42.07 -7.23 -17.82
N LEU A 13 -40.91 -7.75 -17.44
CA LEU A 13 -39.66 -7.00 -17.22
C LEU A 13 -38.71 -7.00 -18.45
N GLY A 14 -39.18 -7.42 -19.63
CA GLY A 14 -38.54 -7.21 -20.94
C GLY A 14 -37.37 -8.16 -21.30
N LEU A 15 -37.30 -9.36 -20.69
CA LEU A 15 -36.02 -10.10 -20.60
C LEU A 15 -36.02 -11.58 -21.07
N ASP A 16 -36.84 -11.93 -22.06
CA ASP A 16 -36.73 -13.24 -22.76
C ASP A 16 -36.25 -13.12 -24.21
N ALA A 17 -35.09 -13.71 -24.47
CA ALA A 17 -34.67 -14.27 -25.75
C ALA A 17 -34.05 -15.65 -25.44
N PRO A 18 -34.27 -16.68 -26.28
CA PRO A 18 -34.21 -18.06 -25.81
C PRO A 18 -32.80 -18.52 -25.40
N PHE A 19 -32.66 -18.92 -24.13
CA PHE A 19 -31.59 -19.82 -23.69
C PHE A 19 -31.94 -21.26 -24.09
N ALA A 20 -31.65 -21.61 -25.34
CA ALA A 20 -31.78 -22.96 -25.86
C ALA A 20 -30.59 -23.32 -26.78
N GLU A 21 -30.22 -24.60 -26.76
CA GLU A 21 -29.21 -25.24 -27.63
C GLU A 21 -27.75 -24.72 -27.49
N GLY A 22 -26.93 -25.46 -26.72
CA GLY A 22 -25.53 -25.09 -26.46
C GLY A 22 -24.73 -26.02 -25.54
N ASN A 23 -25.04 -27.32 -25.54
CA ASN A 23 -24.43 -28.41 -24.75
C ASN A 23 -24.45 -28.26 -23.21
N ASP A 24 -25.25 -29.11 -22.57
CA ASP A 24 -25.23 -29.39 -21.14
C ASP A 24 -24.51 -30.74 -20.89
N GLU A 25 -23.45 -30.73 -20.09
CA GLU A 25 -22.90 -31.91 -19.40
C GLU A 25 -22.55 -31.58 -17.94
N THR A 26 -23.59 -31.23 -17.18
CA THR A 26 -23.85 -31.61 -15.77
C THR A 26 -22.69 -31.73 -14.76
N ASP A 27 -22.87 -31.07 -13.60
CA ASP A 27 -22.21 -31.43 -12.35
C ASP A 27 -22.34 -32.93 -11.99
N ARG A 28 -21.30 -33.51 -11.39
CA ARG A 28 -21.41 -34.64 -10.46
C ARG A 28 -20.32 -34.63 -9.39
N TYR A 29 -20.66 -35.12 -8.21
CA TYR A 29 -19.79 -35.27 -7.04
C TYR A 29 -19.72 -36.77 -6.68
N GLU A 30 -18.58 -37.19 -6.12
CA GLU A 30 -18.34 -38.46 -5.40
C GLU A 30 -18.21 -39.79 -6.20
N ALA A 31 -17.57 -40.77 -5.51
CA ALA A 31 -17.17 -42.13 -5.91
C ALA A 31 -16.06 -42.30 -6.98
N GLY A 32 -15.01 -43.06 -6.62
CA GLY A 32 -14.10 -43.75 -7.56
C GLY A 32 -14.61 -45.16 -7.91
N PRO A 33 -13.86 -45.95 -8.71
CA PRO A 33 -12.89 -46.85 -8.06
C PRO A 33 -11.64 -47.29 -8.89
N ALA A 34 -10.68 -47.89 -8.17
CA ALA A 34 -9.75 -48.96 -8.59
C ALA A 34 -8.64 -48.71 -9.64
N TRP A 35 -7.70 -49.66 -9.68
CA TRP A 35 -6.36 -49.63 -10.29
C TRP A 35 -6.20 -50.62 -11.48
N HIS A 36 -4.97 -50.72 -12.00
CA HIS A 36 -4.42 -51.71 -12.95
C HIS A 36 -4.72 -51.43 -14.46
N GLU A 37 -3.80 -51.70 -15.40
CA GLU A 37 -2.47 -52.33 -15.30
C GLU A 37 -1.53 -51.91 -16.45
N GLN A 38 -0.21 -52.13 -16.27
CA GLN A 38 0.87 -52.14 -17.29
C GLN A 38 1.13 -50.80 -18.05
N GLY A 39 2.37 -50.38 -18.33
CA GLY A 39 3.67 -50.92 -17.94
C GLY A 39 4.82 -50.11 -18.56
N GLU A 40 6.00 -50.19 -17.93
CA GLU A 40 7.35 -49.90 -18.48
C GLU A 40 7.65 -48.53 -19.14
N SER A 41 8.54 -47.79 -18.49
CA SER A 41 9.47 -46.85 -19.13
C SER A 41 10.87 -47.47 -19.16
N PRO A 42 11.58 -47.45 -20.30
CA PRO A 42 13.02 -47.61 -20.31
C PRO A 42 13.76 -46.39 -20.89
N TYR A 43 14.73 -45.88 -20.12
CA TYR A 43 15.86 -45.13 -20.67
C TYR A 43 16.75 -46.07 -21.50
N ALA A 44 17.32 -45.58 -22.61
CA ALA A 44 18.49 -46.17 -23.25
C ALA A 44 19.29 -45.10 -24.03
N GLU A 45 20.60 -45.07 -23.84
CA GLU A 45 21.54 -44.14 -24.50
C GLU A 45 22.42 -44.89 -25.53
N ALA A 46 22.79 -44.23 -26.65
CA ALA A 46 23.94 -44.57 -27.52
C ALA A 46 24.11 -43.45 -28.59
N THR A 47 24.99 -42.45 -28.45
CA THR A 47 26.45 -42.43 -28.73
C THR A 47 26.89 -42.39 -30.21
N GLN A 48 27.18 -41.17 -30.67
CA GLN A 48 28.41 -40.72 -31.35
C GLN A 48 28.89 -41.24 -32.74
N THR A 49 29.22 -40.24 -33.57
CA THR A 49 30.40 -40.10 -34.49
C THR A 49 30.51 -40.79 -35.86
N ALA A 50 30.40 -39.92 -36.89
CA ALA A 50 31.46 -39.59 -37.87
C ALA A 50 31.51 -40.25 -39.28
N GLY A 51 31.59 -39.36 -40.29
CA GLY A 51 32.03 -39.63 -41.69
C GLY A 51 30.92 -39.62 -42.75
N VAL A 52 31.17 -39.29 -44.03
CA VAL A 52 32.31 -38.56 -44.65
C VAL A 52 31.93 -38.15 -46.10
N TRP A 53 32.06 -36.83 -46.42
CA TRP A 53 32.18 -36.19 -47.77
C TRP A 53 31.10 -36.33 -48.88
N ASN A 54 31.11 -35.29 -49.75
CA ASN A 54 30.62 -35.21 -51.13
C ASN A 54 29.09 -35.26 -51.40
N GLU A 55 28.55 -34.60 -52.44
CA GLU A 55 29.14 -33.68 -53.44
C GLU A 55 28.12 -32.66 -53.96
N ASP A 56 28.60 -31.53 -54.49
CA ASP A 56 27.81 -30.53 -55.22
C ASP A 56 28.04 -30.68 -56.73
N LEU A 57 27.01 -30.47 -57.56
CA LEU A 57 27.14 -30.33 -59.02
C LEU A 57 26.45 -29.04 -59.47
N GLN A 58 27.23 -27.98 -59.75
CA GLN A 58 27.67 -27.56 -61.11
C GLN A 58 26.51 -27.04 -62.00
N ARG A 59 26.65 -25.99 -62.83
CA ARG A 59 27.74 -25.07 -63.30
C ARG A 59 26.99 -23.82 -63.87
N THR A 60 27.46 -22.57 -63.91
CA THR A 60 28.59 -21.92 -64.64
C THR A 60 28.70 -20.45 -64.10
N SER A 61 29.83 -19.77 -63.85
CA SER A 61 31.04 -19.44 -64.65
C SER A 61 30.74 -18.47 -65.83
N VAL A 62 31.39 -17.31 -66.07
CA VAL A 62 32.63 -16.66 -65.53
C VAL A 62 32.56 -15.11 -65.68
N GLY A 63 33.17 -14.36 -64.74
CA GLY A 63 33.88 -13.07 -64.99
C GLY A 63 33.09 -11.78 -65.26
N GLU A 64 33.70 -10.58 -65.27
CA GLU A 64 34.97 -10.14 -64.66
C GLU A 64 35.01 -8.57 -64.58
N GLU A 65 36.12 -8.00 -64.08
CA GLU A 65 36.43 -6.58 -63.76
C GLU A 65 35.91 -5.45 -64.69
N GLY A 66 35.76 -4.21 -64.19
CA GLY A 66 35.65 -3.02 -65.08
C GLY A 66 35.21 -1.67 -64.48
N LEU A 67 36.09 -0.67 -64.54
CA LEU A 67 35.95 0.72 -64.09
C LEU A 67 35.00 1.63 -64.93
N ALA A 68 34.14 2.38 -64.21
CA ALA A 68 33.86 3.83 -64.36
C ALA A 68 33.17 4.49 -65.61
N TRP A 69 32.57 5.66 -65.33
CA TRP A 69 32.30 6.86 -66.17
C TRP A 69 31.02 7.06 -67.01
N LEU A 70 30.41 8.25 -66.81
CA LEU A 70 29.61 9.11 -67.72
C LEU A 70 28.22 8.63 -68.23
N ASP A 71 27.35 9.48 -68.78
CA ASP A 71 26.81 10.81 -68.35
C ASP A 71 25.70 11.27 -69.34
N VAL A 72 24.65 11.92 -68.84
CA VAL A 72 23.77 12.91 -69.53
C VAL A 72 23.11 13.73 -68.39
N GLU A 73 23.47 14.99 -68.10
CA GLU A 73 23.13 16.25 -68.80
C GLU A 73 21.61 16.49 -68.96
N ALA A 74 21.03 17.69 -68.76
CA ALA A 74 21.47 18.99 -68.23
C ALA A 74 20.27 19.61 -67.44
N GLU A 75 20.05 20.88 -67.07
CA GLU A 75 20.63 22.25 -67.10
C GLU A 75 19.74 23.07 -66.08
N SER A 76 19.69 24.40 -65.92
CA SER A 76 20.61 25.48 -65.45
C SER A 76 19.71 26.47 -64.64
N ASP A 77 20.12 27.39 -63.75
CA ASP A 77 21.39 27.79 -63.10
C ASP A 77 21.00 28.36 -61.69
N GLY A 78 21.85 28.84 -60.77
CA GLY A 78 23.29 29.13 -60.79
C GLY A 78 23.59 30.60 -60.40
N ALA A 79 23.86 30.88 -59.12
CA ALA A 79 24.59 32.08 -58.63
C ALA A 79 24.81 32.05 -57.11
N GLU A 80 26.07 32.02 -56.67
CA GLU A 80 26.49 32.44 -55.32
C GLU A 80 27.06 33.87 -55.37
N THR A 81 26.89 34.65 -54.28
CA THR A 81 27.78 35.79 -53.98
C THR A 81 27.95 35.95 -52.47
N SER A 82 29.08 36.52 -52.06
CA SER A 82 29.65 36.38 -50.71
C SER A 82 29.83 37.69 -49.93
N ALA A 83 29.94 37.54 -48.61
CA ALA A 83 30.82 38.27 -47.69
C ALA A 83 30.46 39.69 -47.16
N GLU A 84 31.06 39.94 -45.99
CA GLU A 84 31.46 41.21 -45.35
C GLU A 84 30.42 42.15 -44.70
N ASP A 85 30.55 42.22 -43.37
CA ASP A 85 30.59 43.38 -42.47
C ASP A 85 29.62 44.56 -42.65
N LEU A 86 28.84 44.83 -41.59
CA LEU A 86 29.05 46.00 -40.72
C LEU A 86 28.35 45.82 -39.36
N ALA A 87 28.64 46.70 -38.39
CA ALA A 87 28.32 46.50 -36.98
C ALA A 87 27.55 47.66 -36.31
N LEU A 88 27.12 47.39 -35.06
CA LEU A 88 26.66 48.29 -33.99
C LEU A 88 25.15 48.50 -33.77
N ASP A 89 24.87 48.67 -32.47
CA ASP A 89 23.75 49.30 -31.76
C ASP A 89 22.31 48.74 -31.85
N GLY A 90 21.76 48.40 -30.67
CA GLY A 90 20.57 49.15 -30.23
C GLY A 90 19.35 48.41 -29.67
N GLU A 91 19.46 47.86 -28.45
CA GLU A 91 18.36 47.73 -27.46
C GLU A 91 17.15 46.76 -27.65
N LYS A 92 16.63 46.34 -26.48
CA LYS A 92 15.25 45.91 -26.14
C LYS A 92 14.64 44.66 -26.82
N LEU A 93 14.70 43.57 -26.05
CA LEU A 93 13.76 42.44 -26.10
C LEU A 93 12.38 42.85 -25.52
N ASP A 94 11.29 42.33 -26.10
CA ASP A 94 9.96 42.25 -25.46
C ASP A 94 9.41 40.81 -25.64
N GLU A 95 9.09 40.12 -24.54
CA GLU A 95 8.62 38.73 -24.56
C GLU A 95 7.09 38.70 -24.70
N ARG A 96 6.59 38.93 -25.92
CA ARG A 96 5.15 38.91 -26.26
C ARG A 96 4.78 38.00 -27.44
N GLU A 97 5.14 36.72 -27.35
CA GLU A 97 4.58 35.70 -28.25
C GLU A 97 4.51 34.33 -27.56
N TYR A 98 3.29 33.84 -27.27
CA TYR A 98 2.85 32.43 -27.48
C TYR A 98 1.37 32.15 -27.10
N GLU A 99 0.45 33.07 -27.41
CA GLU A 99 -0.99 32.73 -27.52
C GLU A 99 -1.50 32.97 -28.94
N HIS A 100 -1.85 31.90 -29.67
CA HIS A 100 -3.09 31.79 -30.46
C HIS A 100 -3.20 30.45 -31.24
N ALA A 101 -4.00 29.50 -30.72
CA ALA A 101 -4.59 28.36 -31.46
C ALA A 101 -5.48 27.54 -30.50
N ARG A 102 -6.81 27.39 -30.66
CA ARG A 102 -7.75 27.83 -31.72
C ARG A 102 -9.13 28.12 -31.10
N GLU A 103 -9.89 29.05 -31.67
CA GLU A 103 -11.34 29.18 -31.44
C GLU A 103 -12.08 29.49 -32.76
N TRP A 104 -12.73 28.50 -33.35
CA TRP A 104 -13.74 28.56 -34.44
C TRP A 104 -14.51 27.22 -34.39
N GLN A 105 -15.84 27.11 -34.45
CA GLN A 105 -16.90 28.13 -34.37
C GLN A 105 -18.23 27.47 -33.87
N ARG A 106 -19.32 28.25 -33.86
CA ARG A 106 -20.73 27.91 -33.50
C ARG A 106 -21.30 26.75 -34.36
N ASP A 107 -22.45 26.13 -34.07
CA ASP A 107 -23.69 26.66 -33.48
C ASP A 107 -24.65 25.55 -32.95
N ALA A 108 -25.88 25.96 -32.57
CA ALA A 108 -27.11 25.21 -32.26
C ALA A 108 -27.55 25.22 -30.78
N THR A 109 -28.55 26.06 -30.48
CA THR A 109 -29.23 26.21 -29.19
C THR A 109 -30.30 25.14 -28.94
N ALA A 110 -30.26 24.47 -27.78
CA ALA A 110 -31.46 23.93 -27.12
C ALA A 110 -31.21 23.62 -25.63
N SER A 111 -32.15 24.02 -24.77
CA SER A 111 -32.35 23.64 -23.36
C SER A 111 -31.43 22.59 -22.72
N GLU A 112 -30.66 23.01 -21.71
CA GLU A 112 -30.31 22.14 -20.57
C GLU A 112 -30.73 22.81 -19.26
N ALA A 113 -31.40 22.03 -18.41
CA ALA A 113 -31.82 22.42 -17.06
C ALA A 113 -30.87 21.79 -16.02
N GLU A 114 -31.01 22.27 -14.78
CA GLU A 114 -30.36 21.81 -13.55
C GLU A 114 -30.03 20.31 -13.51
N TYR A 115 -28.76 19.96 -13.27
CA TYR A 115 -28.42 18.67 -12.64
C TYR A 115 -27.19 18.78 -11.72
N LEU A 116 -27.47 18.94 -10.43
CA LEU A 116 -26.55 18.70 -9.32
C LEU A 116 -26.02 17.25 -9.34
N ASP A 117 -24.90 16.96 -8.67
CA ASP A 117 -24.30 15.62 -8.67
C ASP A 117 -24.68 14.81 -7.42
N ASP A 118 -25.34 13.67 -7.63
CA ASP A 118 -26.17 12.98 -6.62
C ASP A 118 -25.41 12.30 -5.45
N GLU A 119 -24.07 12.28 -5.40
CA GLU A 119 -23.36 11.57 -4.32
C GLU A 119 -23.52 12.22 -2.93
N GLU A 120 -23.89 13.50 -2.86
CA GLU A 120 -24.03 14.23 -1.59
C GLU A 120 -25.45 14.13 -0.99
N ARG A 121 -26.43 13.74 -1.83
CA ARG A 121 -27.80 13.46 -1.40
C ARG A 121 -27.91 12.13 -0.64
N ASP A 122 -27.30 11.07 -1.16
CA ASP A 122 -27.23 9.77 -0.46
C ASP A 122 -26.56 9.91 0.92
N ALA A 123 -25.57 10.80 1.05
CA ALA A 123 -24.85 11.05 2.29
C ALA A 123 -25.65 11.87 3.32
N SER A 124 -26.43 12.86 2.87
CA SER A 124 -27.28 13.68 3.73
C SER A 124 -28.54 12.93 4.18
N GLU A 125 -29.17 12.13 3.32
CA GLU A 125 -30.24 11.21 3.70
C GLU A 125 -29.74 10.12 4.68
N SER A 126 -28.49 9.67 4.58
CA SER A 126 -27.86 8.79 5.59
C SER A 126 -27.57 9.49 6.93
N SER A 127 -27.53 10.82 6.98
CA SER A 127 -27.30 11.59 8.21
C SER A 127 -28.60 11.84 8.97
N SER A 128 -29.66 12.24 8.26
CA SER A 128 -30.99 12.44 8.84
C SER A 128 -31.63 11.15 9.35
N GLN A 129 -31.35 9.99 8.72
CA GLN A 129 -31.79 8.69 9.23
C GLN A 129 -31.16 8.30 10.57
N ASN A 130 -29.93 8.74 10.89
CA ASN A 130 -29.34 8.52 12.21
C ASN A 130 -30.02 9.36 13.29
N ALA A 131 -30.34 10.63 13.01
CA ALA A 131 -31.02 11.51 13.96
C ALA A 131 -32.44 11.03 14.34
N GLN A 132 -33.07 10.21 13.48
CA GLN A 132 -34.36 9.58 13.78
C GLN A 132 -34.24 8.23 14.53
N GLN A 133 -33.05 7.63 14.62
CA GLN A 133 -32.85 6.37 15.38
C GLN A 133 -32.71 6.61 16.90
N GLU A 134 -32.29 7.79 17.34
CA GLU A 134 -32.18 8.14 18.77
C GLU A 134 -33.53 8.59 19.39
N TRP A 135 -34.61 8.65 18.60
CA TRP A 135 -35.96 9.05 19.03
C TRP A 135 -36.96 7.89 19.15
N PHE A 136 -36.48 6.63 19.13
CA PHE A 136 -37.33 5.43 19.16
C PHE A 136 -36.92 4.39 20.22
N GLU A 137 -36.17 4.79 21.24
CA GLU A 137 -35.90 3.99 22.46
C GLU A 137 -36.64 4.57 23.68
N LEU A 138 -37.97 4.40 23.71
CA LEU A 138 -38.82 4.54 24.91
C LEU A 138 -40.09 3.68 24.75
N GLU A 139 -40.66 3.27 25.89
CA GLU A 139 -41.88 2.44 26.06
C GLU A 139 -41.77 0.95 25.65
N ASP A 140 -41.38 0.14 26.64
CA ASP A 140 -41.86 -1.21 27.01
C ASP A 140 -42.18 -2.29 25.94
N ASP A 141 -41.53 -3.45 26.10
CA ASP A 141 -42.21 -4.55 26.82
C ASP A 141 -41.20 -5.45 27.58
N ALA A 142 -41.59 -5.95 28.74
CA ALA A 142 -40.77 -6.76 29.63
C ALA A 142 -41.00 -8.27 29.39
N GLY A 143 -40.45 -8.79 28.29
CA GLY A 143 -40.60 -10.19 27.87
C GLY A 143 -39.28 -10.91 27.61
N GLY A 144 -39.16 -12.15 28.13
CA GLY A 144 -37.98 -12.99 27.89
C GLY A 144 -37.80 -13.39 26.43
N ALA A 145 -36.57 -13.77 26.05
CA ALA A 145 -36.18 -14.08 24.66
C ALA A 145 -37.03 -15.20 24.03
N ALA A 146 -38.06 -14.81 23.28
CA ALA A 146 -38.95 -15.72 22.58
C ALA A 146 -38.18 -16.56 21.53
N ARG A 147 -38.34 -17.88 21.59
CA ARG A 147 -37.69 -18.80 20.63
C ARG A 147 -38.25 -18.56 19.22
N PRO A 148 -37.43 -18.39 18.16
CA PRO A 148 -37.92 -18.24 16.79
C PRO A 148 -38.42 -19.59 16.24
N THR A 149 -39.68 -19.92 16.50
CA THR A 149 -40.28 -21.25 16.21
C THR A 149 -41.55 -21.22 15.35
N ALA A 150 -42.19 -20.07 15.16
CA ALA A 150 -43.32 -19.95 14.24
C ALA A 150 -42.81 -20.01 12.78
N GLN A 151 -43.32 -20.94 11.97
CA GLN A 151 -43.04 -21.00 10.53
C GLN A 151 -43.82 -19.92 9.76
N LEU A 152 -43.46 -19.65 8.49
CA LEU A 152 -44.27 -18.77 7.64
C LEU A 152 -45.67 -19.34 7.42
N SER A 153 -46.68 -18.47 7.42
CA SER A 153 -48.05 -18.86 7.05
C SER A 153 -48.12 -19.40 5.63
N ALA A 154 -49.11 -20.25 5.34
CA ALA A 154 -49.27 -20.85 4.02
C ALA A 154 -49.34 -19.82 2.87
N GLN A 155 -49.92 -18.63 3.12
CA GLN A 155 -49.96 -17.53 2.16
C GLN A 155 -48.59 -16.89 1.95
N GLN A 156 -47.83 -16.62 3.03
CA GLN A 156 -46.47 -16.10 2.93
C GLN A 156 -45.54 -17.10 2.24
N ARG A 157 -45.59 -18.39 2.61
CA ARG A 157 -44.79 -19.45 2.00
C ARG A 157 -45.10 -19.60 0.51
N LYS A 158 -46.37 -19.57 0.12
CA LYS A 158 -46.78 -19.56 -1.30
C LYS A 158 -46.20 -18.36 -2.05
N TRP A 159 -46.23 -17.16 -1.47
CA TRP A 159 -45.67 -15.95 -2.08
C TRP A 159 -44.13 -15.97 -2.18
N VAL A 160 -43.45 -16.50 -1.16
CA VAL A 160 -42.00 -16.69 -1.14
C VAL A 160 -41.57 -17.63 -2.27
N LEU A 161 -42.22 -18.79 -2.42
CA LEU A 161 -41.81 -19.80 -3.41
C LEU A 161 -42.22 -19.47 -4.87
N ALA A 162 -43.19 -18.58 -5.08
CA ALA A 162 -43.70 -18.22 -6.40
C ALA A 162 -42.71 -17.36 -7.22
N LEU A 163 -42.12 -17.90 -8.29
CA LEU A 163 -41.03 -17.25 -9.06
C LEU A 163 -41.50 -16.11 -10.00
N ASP A 164 -42.80 -16.00 -10.21
CA ASP A 164 -43.50 -14.88 -10.86
C ASP A 164 -43.65 -13.67 -9.92
N ARG A 165 -43.58 -13.87 -8.59
CA ARG A 165 -43.86 -12.86 -7.57
C ARG A 165 -42.60 -12.18 -7.06
N SER A 166 -42.63 -10.85 -6.89
CA SER A 166 -41.47 -10.01 -6.53
C SER A 166 -41.61 -9.36 -5.16
N ALA A 167 -40.49 -9.18 -4.44
CA ALA A 167 -40.44 -8.41 -3.20
C ALA A 167 -40.89 -6.95 -3.37
N LEU A 168 -40.80 -6.39 -4.60
CA LEU A 168 -41.34 -5.06 -4.94
C LEU A 168 -42.85 -4.94 -4.66
N GLU A 169 -43.59 -6.04 -4.62
CA GLU A 169 -45.03 -6.03 -4.30
C GLU A 169 -45.32 -5.53 -2.88
N ARG A 170 -44.35 -5.65 -1.97
CA ARG A 170 -44.44 -5.21 -0.57
C ARG A 170 -44.16 -3.71 -0.40
N LEU A 171 -43.83 -2.98 -1.46
CA LEU A 171 -43.71 -1.52 -1.44
C LEU A 171 -45.04 -0.89 -0.97
N PRO A 172 -45.01 0.09 -0.03
CA PRO A 172 -46.21 0.62 0.59
C PRO A 172 -47.02 1.52 -0.35
N ASP A 173 -46.36 2.32 -1.19
CA ASP A 173 -47.02 3.15 -2.21
C ASP A 173 -47.46 2.29 -3.41
N PRO A 174 -48.77 2.21 -3.72
CA PRO A 174 -49.26 1.52 -4.91
C PRO A 174 -48.78 2.12 -6.23
N ALA A 175 -48.53 3.44 -6.31
CA ALA A 175 -48.13 4.12 -7.53
C ALA A 175 -46.67 3.81 -7.88
N GLN A 176 -45.74 4.05 -6.94
CA GLN A 176 -44.33 3.68 -7.08
C GLN A 176 -44.15 2.18 -7.30
N ARG A 177 -44.91 1.33 -6.58
CA ARG A 177 -44.93 -0.12 -6.81
C ARG A 177 -45.28 -0.48 -8.26
N THR A 178 -46.36 0.10 -8.78
CA THR A 178 -46.82 -0.16 -10.16
C THR A 178 -45.77 0.32 -11.17
N ARG A 179 -45.22 1.52 -10.98
CA ARG A 179 -44.16 2.10 -11.80
C ARG A 179 -42.91 1.22 -11.84
N PHE A 180 -42.41 0.72 -10.70
CA PHE A 180 -41.22 -0.14 -10.67
C PHE A 180 -41.47 -1.57 -11.20
N LEU A 181 -42.71 -2.08 -11.12
CA LEU A 181 -43.08 -3.37 -11.72
C LEU A 181 -43.29 -3.30 -13.24
N GLN A 182 -43.58 -2.11 -13.79
CA GLN A 182 -43.76 -1.87 -15.23
C GLN A 182 -42.52 -1.28 -15.92
N GLN A 183 -41.50 -0.87 -15.16
CA GLN A 183 -40.26 -0.31 -15.69
C GLN A 183 -39.39 -1.40 -16.34
N ASP A 184 -38.94 -1.16 -17.58
CA ASP A 184 -37.84 -1.93 -18.16
C ASP A 184 -36.53 -1.58 -17.41
N TRP A 185 -35.98 -2.56 -16.70
CA TRP A 185 -34.72 -2.44 -15.96
C TRP A 185 -33.51 -2.99 -16.73
N SER A 186 -33.72 -3.60 -17.92
CA SER A 186 -32.64 -4.19 -18.72
C SER A 186 -31.62 -3.12 -19.18
N VAL A 187 -32.14 -1.95 -19.57
CA VAL A 187 -31.38 -0.80 -20.11
C VAL A 187 -30.75 0.10 -19.04
N ILE A 188 -31.24 0.08 -17.80
CA ILE A 188 -30.88 1.01 -16.71
C ILE A 188 -29.53 0.63 -16.08
N GLU A 189 -28.54 1.52 -16.14
CA GLU A 189 -27.25 1.35 -15.46
C GLU A 189 -27.38 1.40 -13.93
N PHE A 190 -26.59 0.58 -13.24
CA PHE A 190 -26.44 0.67 -11.78
C PHE A 190 -25.70 1.97 -11.38
N PRO A 191 -26.05 2.64 -10.26
CA PRO A 191 -25.48 3.93 -9.87
C PRO A 191 -23.95 3.99 -9.88
N GLY A 192 -23.39 4.95 -10.61
CA GLY A 192 -21.94 5.14 -10.76
C GLY A 192 -21.26 4.23 -11.80
N ASN A 193 -22.00 3.37 -12.52
CA ASN A 193 -21.46 2.65 -13.68
C ASN A 193 -21.67 3.46 -14.97
N VAL A 194 -20.57 3.65 -15.71
CA VAL A 194 -20.53 4.25 -17.05
C VAL A 194 -19.94 3.21 -18.02
N PRO A 195 -20.46 3.08 -19.26
CA PRO A 195 -19.87 2.23 -20.28
C PRO A 195 -18.39 2.57 -20.54
N ARG A 196 -17.59 1.53 -20.81
CA ARG A 196 -16.13 1.64 -20.89
C ARG A 196 -15.70 2.52 -22.08
N GLY A 197 -15.07 3.65 -21.77
CA GLY A 197 -14.60 4.63 -22.76
C GLY A 197 -15.58 5.77 -23.04
N GLN A 198 -16.67 5.88 -22.27
CA GLN A 198 -17.63 6.97 -22.34
C GLN A 198 -17.60 7.81 -21.05
N SER A 199 -18.16 9.03 -21.13
CA SER A 199 -18.53 9.86 -19.97
C SER A 199 -19.99 9.60 -19.59
N ALA A 200 -20.39 9.96 -18.36
CA ALA A 200 -21.79 9.85 -17.94
C ALA A 200 -22.66 10.89 -18.66
N THR A 201 -23.56 10.46 -19.53
CA THR A 201 -24.57 11.31 -20.17
C THR A 201 -25.69 11.66 -19.19
N VAL A 202 -26.50 12.68 -19.52
CA VAL A 202 -27.71 13.04 -18.77
C VAL A 202 -28.66 11.85 -18.61
N GLU A 203 -28.80 11.02 -19.65
CA GLU A 203 -29.58 9.78 -19.60
C GLU A 203 -29.00 8.74 -18.63
N ILE A 204 -27.67 8.56 -18.61
CA ILE A 204 -27.00 7.68 -17.63
C ILE A 204 -27.20 8.18 -16.20
N LYS A 205 -27.08 9.50 -15.96
CA LYS A 205 -27.39 10.10 -14.64
C LYS A 205 -28.85 9.87 -14.23
N ARG A 206 -29.80 10.11 -15.13
CA ARG A 206 -31.24 9.88 -14.88
C ARG A 206 -31.54 8.41 -14.53
N ASN A 207 -30.84 7.46 -15.18
CA ASN A 207 -30.92 6.04 -14.87
C ASN A 207 -30.36 5.71 -13.48
N TRP A 208 -29.27 6.36 -13.05
CA TRP A 208 -28.75 6.22 -11.68
C TRP A 208 -29.74 6.74 -10.63
N ALA A 209 -30.39 7.89 -10.87
CA ALA A 209 -31.40 8.45 -9.97
C ALA A 209 -32.61 7.51 -9.82
N LEU A 210 -33.08 6.91 -10.92
CA LEU A 210 -34.16 5.91 -10.90
C LEU A 210 -33.77 4.62 -10.14
N ALA A 211 -32.53 4.17 -10.27
CA ALA A 211 -32.02 3.03 -9.49
C ALA A 211 -31.87 3.35 -8.00
N ARG A 212 -31.46 4.58 -7.63
CA ARG A 212 -31.47 5.06 -6.24
C ARG A 212 -32.88 5.08 -5.64
N GLU A 213 -33.86 5.59 -6.40
CA GLU A 213 -35.27 5.62 -5.96
C GLU A 213 -35.77 4.23 -5.58
N LEU A 214 -35.43 3.20 -6.38
CA LEU A 214 -35.72 1.80 -6.09
C LEU A 214 -35.05 1.29 -4.81
N PHE A 215 -33.76 1.58 -4.61
CA PHE A 215 -33.02 1.14 -3.41
C PHE A 215 -33.51 1.83 -2.14
N GLY A 216 -33.86 3.12 -2.21
CA GLY A 216 -34.46 3.87 -1.09
C GLY A 216 -35.84 3.30 -0.72
N ALA A 217 -36.69 3.07 -1.71
CA ALA A 217 -38.02 2.48 -1.52
C ALA A 217 -37.94 1.06 -0.91
N MET A 218 -37.01 0.22 -1.39
CA MET A 218 -36.79 -1.12 -0.84
C MET A 218 -36.19 -1.12 0.57
N ALA A 219 -35.41 -0.11 0.96
CA ALA A 219 -34.97 0.06 2.35
C ALA A 219 -36.15 0.32 3.31
N GLY A 220 -37.26 0.90 2.84
CA GLY A 220 -38.51 1.00 3.59
C GLY A 220 -39.25 -0.33 3.79
N VAL A 221 -39.01 -1.32 2.92
CA VAL A 221 -39.60 -2.68 3.00
C VAL A 221 -38.72 -3.63 3.81
N VAL A 222 -37.39 -3.49 3.69
CA VAL A 222 -36.39 -4.31 4.38
C VAL A 222 -35.29 -3.40 4.94
N PRO A 223 -35.45 -2.88 6.18
CA PRO A 223 -34.52 -1.91 6.75
C PRO A 223 -33.07 -2.37 6.78
N GLU A 224 -32.20 -1.57 6.15
CA GLU A 224 -30.75 -1.73 6.19
C GLU A 224 -30.20 -1.43 7.58
N ARG A 225 -29.27 -2.27 8.07
CA ARG A 225 -28.56 -2.06 9.33
C ARG A 225 -27.13 -2.56 9.21
N ARG A 226 -26.26 -1.70 8.68
CA ARG A 226 -24.84 -2.01 8.40
C ARG A 226 -24.03 -2.23 9.68
N VAL A 227 -23.03 -3.11 9.63
CA VAL A 227 -22.03 -3.23 10.71
C VAL A 227 -21.34 -1.87 10.91
N PRO A 228 -21.23 -1.35 12.15
CA PRO A 228 -20.70 0.00 12.37
C PRO A 228 -19.26 0.16 11.86
N LYS A 229 -19.01 1.20 11.06
CA LYS A 229 -17.65 1.55 10.57
C LYS A 229 -16.66 1.86 11.71
N THR A 230 -17.15 2.05 12.93
CA THR A 230 -16.36 2.25 14.16
C THR A 230 -16.00 0.94 14.87
N ILE A 231 -16.31 -0.23 14.30
CA ILE A 231 -15.97 -1.53 14.91
C ILE A 231 -14.46 -1.79 14.86
N ARG A 232 -13.83 -1.92 16.03
CA ARG A 232 -12.39 -2.14 16.18
C ARG A 232 -12.01 -3.49 15.59
N PHE A 233 -11.04 -3.50 14.67
CA PHE A 233 -10.49 -4.73 14.13
C PHE A 233 -9.64 -5.42 15.21
N ARG A 234 -10.16 -6.51 15.76
CA ARG A 234 -9.42 -7.54 16.50
C ARG A 234 -9.35 -8.79 15.61
N ASP A 235 -8.23 -9.51 15.59
CA ASP A 235 -8.10 -10.73 14.80
C ASP A 235 -8.79 -11.91 15.50
N ARG A 236 -10.12 -11.94 15.42
CA ARG A 236 -10.98 -12.97 16.03
C ARG A 236 -10.98 -14.23 15.15
N PRO A 237 -10.84 -15.44 15.71
CA PRO A 237 -10.86 -16.67 14.94
C PRO A 237 -12.24 -16.92 14.30
N VAL A 238 -12.29 -16.92 12.96
CA VAL A 238 -13.48 -17.31 12.20
C VAL A 238 -13.60 -18.84 12.12
N ARG A 239 -14.80 -19.36 12.35
CA ARG A 239 -15.11 -20.80 12.37
C ARG A 239 -15.77 -21.24 11.07
N PRO A 240 -15.53 -22.47 10.57
CA PRO A 240 -16.18 -22.97 9.37
C PRO A 240 -17.69 -23.16 9.57
N VAL A 241 -18.46 -22.96 8.51
CA VAL A 241 -19.91 -23.13 8.49
C VAL A 241 -20.27 -24.61 8.24
N PRO A 242 -21.07 -25.27 9.12
CA PRO A 242 -21.51 -26.65 8.93
C PRO A 242 -22.19 -26.88 7.58
N GLY A 243 -21.83 -27.95 6.88
CA GLY A 243 -22.30 -28.24 5.52
C GLY A 243 -21.77 -27.30 4.42
N GLN A 244 -20.98 -26.28 4.77
CA GLN A 244 -20.31 -25.37 3.82
C GLN A 244 -18.88 -25.05 4.32
N PRO A 245 -17.99 -26.06 4.51
CA PRO A 245 -16.71 -25.88 5.20
C PRO A 245 -15.72 -24.94 4.49
N ARG A 246 -15.94 -24.63 3.20
CA ARG A 246 -15.19 -23.60 2.44
C ARG A 246 -15.58 -22.16 2.84
N GLN A 247 -16.65 -21.97 3.61
CA GLN A 247 -17.15 -20.69 4.10
C GLN A 247 -16.86 -20.55 5.60
N GLN A 248 -16.49 -19.36 6.04
CA GLN A 248 -16.06 -19.07 7.41
C GLN A 248 -16.73 -17.78 7.91
N LEU A 249 -17.15 -17.78 9.18
CA LEU A 249 -17.83 -16.64 9.82
C LEU A 249 -17.34 -16.48 11.28
N PHE A 250 -17.57 -15.31 11.88
CA PHE A 250 -17.41 -15.11 13.33
C PHE A 250 -18.35 -16.07 14.09
N GLY A 251 -18.00 -16.51 15.31
CA GLY A 251 -18.74 -17.55 16.05
C GLY A 251 -20.25 -17.26 16.17
N GLU A 252 -20.61 -16.11 16.72
CA GLU A 252 -22.00 -15.68 16.91
C GLU A 252 -22.78 -15.66 15.57
N ALA A 253 -22.14 -15.13 14.51
CA ALA A 253 -22.70 -15.06 13.16
C ALA A 253 -22.84 -16.44 12.49
N ARG A 254 -21.86 -17.33 12.68
CA ARG A 254 -21.82 -18.71 12.19
C ARG A 254 -23.00 -19.50 12.76
N ASP A 255 -23.23 -19.40 14.06
CA ASP A 255 -24.31 -20.12 14.73
C ASP A 255 -25.69 -19.51 14.44
N ALA A 256 -25.78 -18.18 14.30
CA ALA A 256 -26.98 -17.51 13.82
C ALA A 256 -27.34 -17.92 12.38
N PHE A 257 -26.36 -17.99 11.47
CA PHE A 257 -26.58 -18.46 10.10
C PHE A 257 -27.06 -19.92 10.06
N VAL A 258 -26.50 -20.80 10.90
CA VAL A 258 -26.94 -22.21 10.96
C VAL A 258 -28.42 -22.32 11.37
N ARG A 259 -28.86 -21.55 12.38
CA ARG A 259 -30.28 -21.48 12.78
C ARG A 259 -31.16 -20.91 11.66
N MET A 260 -30.70 -19.83 11.00
CA MET A 260 -31.43 -19.16 9.92
C MET A 260 -31.64 -20.07 8.70
N ARG A 261 -30.60 -20.81 8.27
CA ARG A 261 -30.67 -21.76 7.16
C ARG A 261 -31.61 -22.93 7.47
N GLU A 262 -31.64 -23.42 8.71
CA GLU A 262 -32.56 -24.49 9.10
C GLU A 262 -34.02 -24.01 9.10
N ALA A 263 -34.30 -22.81 9.62
CA ALA A 263 -35.62 -22.21 9.54
C ALA A 263 -36.09 -21.99 8.09
N ALA A 264 -35.20 -21.53 7.20
CA ALA A 264 -35.49 -21.38 5.77
C ALA A 264 -35.79 -22.73 5.10
N ARG A 265 -35.02 -23.78 5.43
CA ARG A 265 -35.22 -25.15 4.92
C ARG A 265 -36.61 -25.68 5.27
N GLN A 266 -37.13 -25.37 6.46
CA GLN A 266 -38.48 -25.75 6.89
C GLN A 266 -39.61 -24.99 6.16
N ASP A 267 -39.32 -23.80 5.62
CA ASP A 267 -40.22 -23.08 4.71
C ASP A 267 -40.03 -23.45 3.22
N GLY A 268 -39.13 -24.38 2.90
CA GLY A 268 -38.82 -24.82 1.53
C GLY A 268 -37.79 -23.99 0.78
N VAL A 269 -36.96 -23.21 1.48
CA VAL A 269 -35.94 -22.31 0.90
C VAL A 269 -34.53 -22.71 1.33
N GLU A 270 -33.65 -23.02 0.37
CA GLU A 270 -32.25 -23.32 0.65
C GLU A 270 -31.38 -22.04 0.69
N LEU A 271 -30.75 -21.76 1.84
CA LEU A 271 -29.76 -20.68 1.95
C LEU A 271 -28.34 -21.22 1.71
N PHE A 272 -27.77 -20.91 0.55
CA PHE A 272 -26.39 -21.24 0.18
C PHE A 272 -25.52 -19.98 0.14
N ILE A 273 -24.32 -20.04 0.73
CA ILE A 273 -23.36 -18.94 0.80
C ILE A 273 -22.36 -19.07 -0.36
N LEU A 274 -22.31 -18.05 -1.21
CA LEU A 274 -21.31 -17.92 -2.28
C LEU A 274 -20.00 -17.33 -1.75
N SER A 275 -20.06 -16.38 -0.81
CA SER A 275 -18.89 -15.78 -0.18
C SER A 275 -19.20 -15.32 1.24
N SER A 276 -18.24 -15.52 2.14
CA SER A 276 -18.28 -15.17 3.56
C SER A 276 -16.97 -14.47 3.94
N TRP A 277 -16.26 -14.86 5.00
CA TRP A 277 -15.03 -14.18 5.42
C TRP A 277 -14.00 -13.96 4.29
N ARG A 278 -13.56 -12.70 4.14
CA ARG A 278 -12.56 -12.26 3.16
C ARG A 278 -11.38 -11.61 3.88
N SER A 279 -10.23 -12.28 3.89
CA SER A 279 -8.96 -11.68 4.35
C SER A 279 -8.68 -10.32 3.67
N ARG A 280 -8.05 -9.38 4.38
CA ARG A 280 -7.78 -7.99 3.93
C ARG A 280 -7.32 -7.89 2.47
N ALA A 281 -6.34 -8.70 2.06
CA ALA A 281 -5.84 -8.74 0.68
C ALA A 281 -6.92 -9.08 -0.38
N ARG A 282 -7.86 -10.00 -0.09
CA ARG A 282 -8.97 -10.32 -0.99
C ARG A 282 -9.95 -9.15 -1.12
N GLN A 283 -10.22 -8.44 -0.03
CA GLN A 283 -11.09 -7.26 -0.06
C GLN A 283 -10.41 -6.07 -0.77
N ALA A 284 -9.09 -5.88 -0.57
CA ALA A 284 -8.30 -4.91 -1.33
C ALA A 284 -8.29 -5.22 -2.83
N THR A 285 -8.09 -6.48 -3.23
CA THR A 285 -8.19 -6.92 -4.64
C THR A 285 -9.59 -6.69 -5.22
N ALA A 286 -10.65 -7.01 -4.48
CA ALA A 286 -12.02 -6.72 -4.92
C ALA A 286 -12.26 -5.21 -5.11
N SER A 287 -11.82 -4.39 -4.14
CA SER A 287 -11.93 -2.93 -4.19
C SER A 287 -11.06 -2.27 -5.27
N ALA A 288 -9.96 -2.90 -5.69
CA ALA A 288 -9.10 -2.42 -6.78
C ALA A 288 -9.64 -2.81 -8.16
N ASN A 289 -10.28 -3.99 -8.27
CA ASN A 289 -10.90 -4.45 -9.51
C ASN A 289 -12.25 -3.76 -9.81
N GLN A 290 -12.85 -3.06 -8.84
CA GLN A 290 -14.10 -2.32 -9.00
C GLN A 290 -13.91 -0.78 -8.81
N PRO A 291 -13.80 -0.01 -9.92
CA PRO A 291 -13.68 1.45 -9.87
C PRO A 291 -14.97 2.19 -9.48
N ASN A 292 -16.14 1.55 -9.42
CA ASN A 292 -17.36 2.14 -8.86
C ASN A 292 -17.45 1.95 -7.32
N PRO A 293 -17.53 3.02 -6.50
CA PRO A 293 -17.64 2.90 -5.03
C PRO A 293 -18.93 2.21 -4.56
N ASN A 294 -20.01 2.33 -5.31
CA ASN A 294 -21.36 1.90 -4.93
C ASN A 294 -21.59 0.39 -5.18
N ALA A 295 -20.66 -0.26 -5.90
CA ALA A 295 -20.79 -1.61 -6.43
C ALA A 295 -19.99 -2.68 -5.66
N VAL A 296 -19.05 -2.28 -4.80
CA VAL A 296 -18.30 -3.14 -3.86
C VAL A 296 -17.90 -2.28 -2.66
N ALA A 297 -18.21 -2.73 -1.43
CA ALA A 297 -17.80 -2.06 -0.20
C ALA A 297 -16.27 -1.83 -0.12
N ARG A 298 -15.84 -0.57 -0.26
CA ARG A 298 -14.42 -0.17 -0.27
C ARG A 298 -13.78 -0.23 1.12
N LYS A 299 -12.45 -0.40 1.16
CA LYS A 299 -11.63 -0.50 2.38
C LYS A 299 -12.07 -1.68 3.27
N ALA A 300 -12.52 -1.41 4.50
CA ALA A 300 -12.98 -2.43 5.45
C ALA A 300 -14.46 -2.77 5.20
N SER A 301 -14.74 -4.01 4.82
CA SER A 301 -16.09 -4.58 4.70
C SER A 301 -16.37 -5.51 5.88
N ALA A 302 -17.63 -5.68 6.27
CA ALA A 302 -18.07 -6.68 7.26
C ALA A 302 -17.56 -8.12 6.95
N HIS A 303 -17.34 -8.42 5.67
CA HIS A 303 -16.66 -9.66 5.21
C HIS A 303 -15.28 -9.86 5.85
N MET A 304 -14.54 -8.82 6.18
CA MET A 304 -13.20 -8.96 6.81
C MET A 304 -13.27 -9.42 8.27
N TYR A 305 -14.42 -9.25 8.92
CA TYR A 305 -14.67 -9.59 10.33
C TYR A 305 -15.41 -10.93 10.46
N GLY A 306 -15.82 -11.56 9.34
CA GLY A 306 -16.69 -12.74 9.35
C GLY A 306 -18.14 -12.40 9.72
N LEU A 307 -18.55 -11.14 9.50
CA LEU A 307 -19.86 -10.58 9.84
C LEU A 307 -20.72 -10.31 8.59
N ALA A 308 -20.44 -10.95 7.46
CA ALA A 308 -21.22 -10.81 6.23
C ALA A 308 -21.25 -12.10 5.39
N ILE A 309 -22.31 -12.23 4.60
CA ILE A 309 -22.53 -13.30 3.62
C ILE A 309 -23.04 -12.71 2.30
N ASP A 310 -22.59 -13.29 1.20
CA ASP A 310 -23.19 -13.15 -0.12
C ASP A 310 -23.92 -14.47 -0.41
N LEU A 311 -25.25 -14.43 -0.54
CA LEU A 311 -26.11 -15.60 -0.73
C LEU A 311 -26.41 -15.88 -2.21
N ARG A 312 -26.57 -17.15 -2.56
CA ARG A 312 -27.08 -17.59 -3.88
C ARG A 312 -28.55 -17.19 -4.00
N MET A 313 -28.87 -16.29 -4.91
CA MET A 313 -30.22 -15.88 -5.28
C MET A 313 -30.81 -16.81 -6.37
N GLY A 314 -29.94 -17.38 -7.21
CA GLY A 314 -30.32 -18.31 -8.27
C GLY A 314 -30.92 -19.61 -7.76
N VAL A 315 -32.05 -20.00 -8.35
CA VAL A 315 -32.78 -21.26 -8.09
C VAL A 315 -33.28 -21.86 -9.40
N ALA A 316 -33.66 -23.13 -9.40
CA ALA A 316 -34.32 -23.75 -10.55
C ALA A 316 -35.58 -22.94 -10.94
N GLY A 317 -35.74 -22.64 -12.23
CA GLY A 317 -36.80 -21.76 -12.74
C GLY A 317 -36.53 -20.25 -12.61
N LEU A 318 -35.49 -19.81 -11.90
CA LEU A 318 -35.06 -18.41 -11.84
C LEU A 318 -33.52 -18.30 -11.92
N PRO A 319 -32.92 -18.49 -13.11
CA PRO A 319 -31.48 -18.30 -13.31
C PRO A 319 -31.13 -16.80 -13.28
N VAL A 320 -30.60 -16.37 -12.14
CA VAL A 320 -29.88 -15.09 -11.93
C VAL A 320 -28.42 -15.41 -11.59
N LYS A 321 -27.51 -14.47 -11.88
CA LYS A 321 -26.09 -14.59 -11.48
C LYS A 321 -25.73 -13.47 -10.53
N GLU A 322 -25.12 -13.79 -9.40
CA GLU A 322 -24.71 -12.87 -8.33
C GLU A 322 -23.37 -12.21 -8.70
N ILE A 323 -23.39 -11.47 -9.81
CA ILE A 323 -22.22 -10.80 -10.38
C ILE A 323 -22.12 -9.34 -9.91
N ASN A 324 -20.86 -8.88 -9.83
CA ASN A 324 -20.50 -7.48 -9.67
C ASN A 324 -21.32 -6.59 -10.61
N THR A 325 -21.87 -5.47 -10.12
CA THR A 325 -22.94 -4.68 -10.79
C THR A 325 -22.56 -4.01 -12.10
N ARG A 326 -21.30 -4.17 -12.55
CA ARG A 326 -20.68 -3.53 -13.70
C ARG A 326 -20.46 -4.52 -14.83
N VAL A 327 -21.02 -4.22 -16.00
CA VAL A 327 -20.76 -4.95 -17.25
C VAL A 327 -20.27 -4.00 -18.33
N ASP A 328 -19.09 -4.28 -18.92
CA ASP A 328 -18.83 -3.86 -20.29
C ASP A 328 -19.40 -4.91 -21.26
N ARG A 329 -19.66 -4.54 -22.52
CA ARG A 329 -20.40 -5.39 -23.48
C ARG A 329 -19.74 -6.76 -23.71
N ALA A 330 -18.41 -6.83 -23.58
CA ALA A 330 -17.65 -8.08 -23.66
C ALA A 330 -17.85 -8.96 -22.41
N THR A 331 -17.84 -8.34 -21.22
CA THR A 331 -18.15 -9.04 -19.96
C THR A 331 -19.59 -9.53 -19.93
N ALA A 332 -20.55 -8.72 -20.40
CA ALA A 332 -21.97 -9.08 -20.50
C ALA A 332 -22.18 -10.33 -21.38
N ALA A 333 -21.62 -10.33 -22.59
CA ALA A 333 -21.69 -11.47 -23.50
C ALA A 333 -21.06 -12.73 -22.89
N LYS A 334 -19.90 -12.60 -22.23
CA LYS A 334 -19.21 -13.73 -21.60
C LYS A 334 -19.87 -14.25 -20.32
N ALA A 335 -20.73 -13.44 -19.68
CA ALA A 335 -21.56 -13.85 -18.55
C ALA A 335 -22.93 -14.42 -18.97
N GLY A 336 -23.36 -14.22 -20.22
CA GLY A 336 -24.72 -14.49 -20.68
C GLY A 336 -25.75 -13.46 -20.16
N THR A 337 -25.31 -12.32 -19.62
CA THR A 337 -26.19 -11.35 -18.96
C THR A 337 -25.96 -9.95 -19.54
N ALA A 338 -26.80 -9.56 -20.49
CA ALA A 338 -26.89 -8.18 -20.97
C ALA A 338 -27.50 -7.21 -19.94
N ALA A 339 -28.30 -7.74 -19.00
CA ALA A 339 -29.08 -6.97 -18.05
C ALA A 339 -28.21 -6.32 -16.96
N LYS A 340 -28.39 -5.01 -16.82
CA LYS A 340 -27.73 -4.13 -15.84
C LYS A 340 -28.48 -4.18 -14.51
N MET A 341 -29.32 -3.18 -14.21
CA MET A 341 -30.27 -3.23 -13.08
C MET A 341 -31.25 -4.41 -13.19
N GLY A 342 -31.63 -4.84 -14.40
CA GLY A 342 -32.58 -5.93 -14.59
C GLY A 342 -32.18 -7.26 -13.94
N ASN A 343 -30.87 -7.56 -13.82
CA ASN A 343 -30.42 -8.74 -13.09
C ASN A 343 -30.62 -8.60 -11.57
N LEU A 344 -30.42 -7.41 -11.01
CA LEU A 344 -30.70 -7.10 -9.60
C LEU A 344 -32.21 -7.16 -9.30
N VAL A 345 -33.05 -6.61 -10.19
CA VAL A 345 -34.51 -6.64 -10.04
C VAL A 345 -35.07 -8.06 -10.13
N ARG A 346 -34.50 -8.92 -10.99
CA ARG A 346 -34.85 -10.36 -11.02
C ARG A 346 -34.52 -11.06 -9.70
N MET A 347 -33.52 -10.63 -8.93
CA MET A 347 -33.22 -11.23 -7.61
C MET A 347 -34.30 -10.95 -6.57
N TYR A 348 -35.07 -9.86 -6.68
CA TYR A 348 -36.24 -9.63 -5.82
C TYR A 348 -37.37 -10.65 -6.02
N ARG A 349 -37.36 -11.43 -7.11
CA ARG A 349 -38.24 -12.60 -7.33
C ARG A 349 -37.73 -13.89 -6.69
N SER A 350 -36.46 -13.92 -6.22
CA SER A 350 -35.88 -15.11 -5.59
C SER A 350 -36.60 -15.48 -4.30
N PRO A 351 -36.93 -16.77 -4.08
CA PRO A 351 -37.39 -17.27 -2.78
C PRO A 351 -36.40 -16.98 -1.66
N VAL A 352 -35.10 -16.98 -1.96
CA VAL A 352 -34.04 -16.67 -0.99
C VAL A 352 -34.17 -15.22 -0.53
N TYR A 353 -34.25 -14.26 -1.46
CA TYR A 353 -34.44 -12.85 -1.10
C TYR A 353 -35.76 -12.63 -0.36
N LYS A 354 -36.87 -13.20 -0.86
CA LYS A 354 -38.21 -13.01 -0.26
C LYS A 354 -38.31 -13.61 1.15
N TRP A 355 -37.72 -14.77 1.41
CA TRP A 355 -37.65 -15.33 2.76
C TRP A 355 -36.80 -14.46 3.69
N MET A 356 -35.60 -14.06 3.25
CA MET A 356 -34.72 -13.17 4.02
C MET A 356 -35.41 -11.82 4.33
N SER A 357 -36.18 -11.26 3.38
CA SER A 357 -36.97 -10.03 3.52
C SER A 357 -38.06 -10.08 4.60
N LEU A 358 -38.43 -11.28 5.05
CA LEU A 358 -39.42 -11.52 6.12
C LEU A 358 -38.76 -11.92 7.44
N ARG A 359 -37.63 -12.64 7.40
CA ARG A 359 -37.13 -13.44 8.53
C ARG A 359 -35.72 -13.12 9.02
N ALA A 360 -34.86 -12.54 8.19
CA ALA A 360 -33.43 -12.41 8.50
C ALA A 360 -33.14 -11.63 9.80
N ARG A 361 -33.96 -10.60 10.09
CA ARG A 361 -33.89 -9.79 11.33
C ARG A 361 -34.02 -10.63 12.60
N GLU A 362 -34.84 -11.68 12.60
CA GLU A 362 -35.00 -12.60 13.76
C GLU A 362 -33.70 -13.33 14.11
N PHE A 363 -32.82 -13.49 13.13
CA PHE A 363 -31.51 -14.13 13.26
C PHE A 363 -30.36 -13.12 13.30
N GLY A 364 -30.64 -11.81 13.41
CA GLY A 364 -29.63 -10.75 13.47
C GLY A 364 -28.95 -10.41 12.14
N TRP A 365 -29.51 -10.85 11.01
CA TRP A 365 -29.01 -10.58 9.66
C TRP A 365 -29.82 -9.47 8.97
N TYR A 366 -29.14 -8.53 8.33
CA TYR A 366 -29.73 -7.32 7.71
C TYR A 366 -29.13 -7.07 6.32
N PRO A 367 -29.88 -6.49 5.36
CA PRO A 367 -29.41 -6.33 3.99
C PRO A 367 -28.45 -5.15 3.81
N TYR A 368 -27.69 -5.16 2.72
CA TYR A 368 -27.19 -3.94 2.07
C TYR A 368 -28.12 -3.57 0.91
N ARG A 369 -28.71 -2.37 0.95
CA ARG A 369 -29.79 -1.96 0.02
C ARG A 369 -29.45 -2.04 -1.47
N ASN A 370 -28.17 -1.87 -1.83
CA ASN A 370 -27.68 -1.90 -3.23
C ASN A 370 -27.41 -3.31 -3.77
N GLU A 371 -27.21 -4.31 -2.91
CA GLU A 371 -26.73 -5.65 -3.27
C GLU A 371 -27.69 -6.71 -2.66
N PRO A 372 -28.74 -7.16 -3.38
CA PRO A 372 -29.77 -8.06 -2.83
C PRO A 372 -29.24 -9.39 -2.26
N TRP A 373 -28.09 -9.87 -2.76
CA TRP A 373 -27.39 -11.05 -2.24
C TRP A 373 -26.66 -10.81 -0.92
N HIS A 374 -26.38 -9.56 -0.54
CA HIS A 374 -25.44 -9.20 0.52
C HIS A 374 -26.14 -8.89 1.83
N TRP A 375 -25.79 -9.66 2.87
CA TRP A 375 -26.37 -9.55 4.20
C TRP A 375 -25.28 -9.48 5.26
N GLU A 376 -25.40 -8.55 6.19
CA GLU A 376 -24.48 -8.34 7.31
C GLU A 376 -25.11 -8.77 8.63
N TYR A 377 -24.29 -9.36 9.51
CA TYR A 377 -24.67 -9.75 10.85
C TYR A 377 -24.46 -8.56 11.80
N ASN A 378 -25.54 -7.99 12.34
CA ASN A 378 -25.46 -6.84 13.24
C ASN A 378 -26.64 -6.77 14.25
N PRO A 379 -26.88 -7.81 15.08
CA PRO A 379 -27.88 -7.73 16.14
C PRO A 379 -27.57 -6.60 17.16
N PRO A 380 -28.57 -6.17 17.96
CA PRO A 380 -28.33 -5.28 19.10
C PRO A 380 -27.17 -5.74 20.00
N GLY A 381 -26.39 -4.77 20.46
CA GLY A 381 -25.21 -5.00 21.30
C GLY A 381 -23.99 -5.67 20.61
N LEU A 382 -24.03 -6.04 19.32
CA LEU A 382 -22.93 -6.78 18.67
C LEU A 382 -21.58 -6.10 18.87
N LYS A 383 -21.49 -4.77 18.68
CA LYS A 383 -20.21 -4.04 18.80
C LYS A 383 -19.56 -4.28 20.16
N ALA A 384 -20.31 -4.22 21.26
CA ALA A 384 -19.78 -4.42 22.60
C ALA A 384 -19.27 -5.86 22.79
N ARG A 385 -20.02 -6.88 22.35
CA ARG A 385 -19.60 -8.29 22.42
C ARG A 385 -18.38 -8.58 21.54
N PHE A 386 -18.34 -8.00 20.33
CA PHE A 386 -17.24 -8.20 19.39
C PHE A 386 -15.95 -7.47 19.84
N GLU A 387 -16.06 -6.32 20.51
CA GLU A 387 -14.93 -5.53 21.00
C GLU A 387 -14.47 -5.88 22.43
N GLY A 388 -15.33 -6.44 23.29
CA GLY A 388 -15.00 -6.80 24.67
C GLY A 388 -13.91 -7.87 24.79
N ASP A 389 -13.25 -7.94 25.94
CA ASP A 389 -12.20 -8.93 26.20
C ASP A 389 -12.80 -10.31 26.52
N ALA A 390 -12.04 -11.37 26.21
CA ALA A 390 -12.50 -12.76 26.29
C ALA A 390 -12.53 -13.34 27.72
N SER A 391 -12.50 -12.49 28.74
CA SER A 391 -12.42 -12.86 30.16
C SER A 391 -13.75 -13.30 30.78
N HIS A 392 -14.91 -12.89 30.24
CA HIS A 392 -16.22 -13.22 30.81
C HIS A 392 -16.93 -14.45 30.19
N GLU A 393 -16.34 -15.16 29.22
CA GLU A 393 -16.93 -16.41 28.70
C GLU A 393 -16.74 -17.63 29.64
N PHE A 394 -15.95 -17.51 30.72
CA PHE A 394 -15.75 -18.56 31.72
C PHE A 394 -16.65 -18.44 32.97
N GLU A 395 -17.09 -17.24 33.36
CA GLU A 395 -17.80 -17.03 34.63
C GLU A 395 -19.29 -17.41 34.60
N GLN A 396 -19.94 -17.41 33.43
CA GLN A 396 -21.39 -17.70 33.32
C GLN A 396 -21.71 -19.20 33.18
N ALA A 397 -20.71 -20.08 33.21
CA ALA A 397 -20.88 -21.53 33.19
C ALA A 397 -20.90 -22.18 34.59
N ALA A 398 -20.46 -21.45 35.63
CA ALA A 398 -20.28 -21.97 36.99
C ALA A 398 -21.28 -21.31 37.97
N GLY A 399 -22.57 -21.65 37.86
CA GLY A 399 -23.58 -20.86 38.58
C GLY A 399 -25.02 -21.38 38.64
N THR A 400 -25.25 -22.68 38.90
CA THR A 400 -26.43 -23.11 39.70
C THR A 400 -26.33 -24.55 40.17
N ASP A 401 -26.56 -24.72 41.47
CA ASP A 401 -27.17 -25.87 42.17
C ASP A 401 -26.72 -27.31 41.82
N GLU A 402 -26.08 -27.98 42.79
CA GLU A 402 -26.80 -29.03 43.53
C GLU A 402 -26.21 -29.19 44.94
N SER A 403 -26.95 -29.86 45.84
CA SER A 403 -26.60 -29.91 47.27
C SER A 403 -26.66 -31.31 47.87
N ARG A 404 -25.77 -31.53 48.87
CA ARG A 404 -25.80 -32.54 49.95
C ARG A 404 -25.22 -33.94 49.72
N ASP A 405 -24.24 -34.22 50.60
CA ASP A 405 -24.19 -35.32 51.60
C ASP A 405 -24.22 -36.79 51.12
N THR A 406 -23.42 -37.74 51.64
CA THR A 406 -22.15 -37.82 52.43
C THR A 406 -21.61 -39.28 52.28
N GLU A 407 -20.43 -39.75 52.69
CA GLU A 407 -19.28 -39.26 53.49
C GLU A 407 -18.00 -40.12 53.21
N ALA A 408 -16.80 -39.60 53.52
CA ALA A 408 -15.53 -40.31 53.79
C ALA A 408 -14.87 -41.20 52.68
N ALA A 409 -13.54 -41.34 52.59
CA ALA A 409 -12.34 -40.59 53.01
C ALA A 409 -11.12 -41.28 52.30
N SER A 410 -9.95 -40.68 52.04
CA SER A 410 -9.34 -39.42 52.51
C SER A 410 -8.45 -38.75 51.44
N GLU A 411 -8.10 -37.49 51.73
CA GLU A 411 -7.09 -36.56 51.17
C GLU A 411 -5.73 -37.17 50.73
N GLU A 412 -4.86 -36.52 49.92
CA GLU A 412 -4.63 -35.06 49.75
C GLU A 412 -4.17 -34.64 48.31
N TYR A 413 -4.07 -33.33 48.06
CA TYR A 413 -3.87 -32.59 46.79
C TYR A 413 -2.65 -32.94 45.90
N VAL A 414 -2.80 -32.80 44.57
CA VAL A 414 -2.15 -31.76 43.70
C VAL A 414 -2.64 -31.88 42.23
N TYR A 415 -2.58 -30.79 41.46
CA TYR A 415 -2.97 -30.66 40.05
C TYR A 415 -1.72 -30.72 39.14
N GLU A 416 -1.68 -31.57 38.08
CA GLU A 416 -1.08 -31.21 36.77
C GLU A 416 -1.26 -32.24 35.62
N ASP A 417 -1.52 -31.69 34.43
CA ASP A 417 -1.19 -32.16 33.06
C ASP A 417 -1.57 -33.60 32.57
N ALA A 418 -0.97 -34.03 31.45
CA ALA A 418 -1.12 -35.26 30.68
C ALA A 418 -2.29 -35.35 29.67
N LEU A 419 -2.35 -34.37 28.77
CA LEU A 419 -2.78 -34.64 27.39
C LEU A 419 -1.75 -35.56 26.70
N HIS A 420 -1.96 -36.90 26.65
CA HIS A 420 -1.51 -37.81 25.57
C HIS A 420 -1.90 -39.28 25.81
N ALA A 421 -1.89 -40.08 24.72
CA ALA A 421 -2.44 -41.44 24.62
C ALA A 421 -3.98 -41.52 24.81
N GLU A 422 -4.72 -42.44 24.18
CA GLU A 422 -4.26 -43.59 23.38
C GLU A 422 -4.26 -43.35 21.86
N ALA A 423 -3.13 -43.64 21.22
CA ALA A 423 -3.13 -44.15 19.86
C ALA A 423 -3.05 -45.69 19.96
N ARG A 424 -4.04 -46.41 19.42
CA ARG A 424 -3.94 -47.85 19.19
C ARG A 424 -4.14 -48.16 17.70
N CYS A 425 -3.21 -48.94 17.17
CA CYS A 425 -3.23 -49.34 15.77
C CYS A 425 -4.31 -50.40 15.52
N HIS A 426 -5.16 -50.14 14.53
CA HIS A 426 -5.77 -51.19 13.71
C HIS A 426 -5.57 -50.81 12.25
N CYS A 427 -4.82 -51.65 11.54
CA CYS A 427 -4.58 -51.54 10.12
C CYS A 427 -5.24 -52.73 9.41
N GLN A 428 -6.06 -52.45 8.40
CA GLN A 428 -6.35 -53.34 7.28
C GLN A 428 -7.11 -52.54 6.21
N ASP A 429 -6.44 -52.39 5.06
CA ASP A 429 -6.93 -52.28 3.67
C ASP A 429 -7.93 -51.16 3.31
N GLU A 430 -7.83 -50.44 2.19
CA GLU A 430 -7.03 -50.62 0.96
C GLU A 430 -6.11 -49.40 0.63
N GLU A 431 -5.33 -49.49 -0.45
CA GLU A 431 -4.12 -48.66 -0.70
C GLU A 431 -4.34 -47.34 -1.46
N ALA A 432 -3.70 -46.24 -0.97
CA ALA A 432 -3.03 -45.23 -1.82
C ALA A 432 -2.16 -44.24 -0.99
N ALA A 433 -0.82 -44.33 -1.13
CA ALA A 433 0.22 -43.32 -0.84
C ALA A 433 0.11 -42.38 0.41
N SER A 434 1.06 -42.50 1.33
CA SER A 434 1.11 -41.82 2.63
C SER A 434 1.19 -40.27 2.61
N PRO A 435 0.68 -39.58 3.64
CA PRO A 435 0.73 -38.12 3.75
C PRO A 435 2.15 -37.55 3.96
N SER A 436 2.35 -36.32 3.48
CA SER A 436 3.57 -35.55 3.71
C SER A 436 3.58 -34.90 5.09
N LEU A 437 4.66 -35.09 5.85
CA LEU A 437 4.86 -34.45 7.16
C LEU A 437 5.28 -32.98 6.98
N LEU A 438 4.28 -32.17 6.62
CA LEU A 438 4.35 -30.72 6.51
C LEU A 438 3.80 -30.09 7.80
N CYS A 439 4.65 -29.41 8.56
CA CYS A 439 4.24 -28.61 9.72
C CYS A 439 4.46 -27.12 9.48
N THR A 440 3.93 -26.29 10.38
CA THR A 440 4.34 -24.88 10.49
C THR A 440 4.42 -24.45 11.95
N PHE A 441 5.51 -23.77 12.31
CA PHE A 441 5.72 -23.18 13.63
C PHE A 441 5.98 -21.67 13.51
N THR A 442 6.04 -20.96 14.63
CA THR A 442 6.55 -19.58 14.70
C THR A 442 7.88 -19.62 15.43
N ALA A 443 8.95 -19.18 14.76
CA ALA A 443 10.28 -19.23 15.34
C ALA A 443 10.43 -18.16 16.44
N LYS A 444 10.80 -18.56 17.66
CA LYS A 444 10.90 -17.69 18.84
C LYS A 444 11.96 -16.60 18.65
N ALA A 445 13.12 -16.95 18.08
CA ALA A 445 14.23 -16.03 17.84
C ALA A 445 13.92 -14.87 16.87
N LEU A 446 12.83 -14.96 16.10
CA LEU A 446 12.51 -14.00 15.02
C LEU A 446 11.03 -13.62 14.92
N GLY A 447 10.11 -14.27 15.63
CA GLY A 447 8.67 -13.99 15.61
C GLY A 447 7.95 -14.29 14.27
N VAL A 448 8.64 -14.88 13.28
CA VAL A 448 8.08 -15.18 11.96
C VAL A 448 7.56 -16.60 11.85
N LYS A 449 6.52 -16.79 11.03
CA LYS A 449 6.02 -18.12 10.68
C LYS A 449 6.98 -18.84 9.72
N VAL A 450 7.27 -20.10 10.02
CA VAL A 450 8.15 -20.96 9.23
C VAL A 450 7.42 -22.28 8.94
N ALA A 451 7.63 -22.85 7.75
CA ALA A 451 7.14 -24.17 7.36
C ALA A 451 8.29 -25.16 7.26
N ILE A 452 8.07 -26.39 7.71
CA ILE A 452 9.00 -27.51 7.58
C ILE A 452 8.31 -28.62 6.80
N LEU A 453 9.00 -29.20 5.82
CA LEU A 453 8.67 -30.51 5.26
C LEU A 453 9.82 -31.48 5.51
N LEU A 454 9.47 -32.69 5.95
CA LEU A 454 10.37 -33.84 5.98
C LEU A 454 10.16 -34.74 4.77
N THR A 455 11.20 -34.83 3.94
CA THR A 455 11.33 -35.89 2.93
C THR A 455 11.23 -37.27 3.58
N GLN A 456 10.80 -38.29 2.83
CA GLN A 456 10.69 -39.66 3.33
C GLN A 456 12.03 -40.18 3.88
N ALA A 457 13.14 -39.86 3.21
CA ALA A 457 14.49 -40.19 3.66
C ALA A 457 14.90 -39.46 4.96
N ALA A 458 14.44 -38.21 5.19
CA ALA A 458 14.75 -37.48 6.42
C ALA A 458 14.02 -38.03 7.65
N ARG A 459 12.86 -38.70 7.48
CA ARG A 459 12.04 -39.22 8.59
C ARG A 459 12.71 -40.37 9.35
N THR A 460 13.62 -41.10 8.70
CA THR A 460 14.31 -42.28 9.27
C THR A 460 15.81 -42.07 9.44
N SER A 461 16.37 -40.94 8.99
CA SER A 461 17.80 -40.66 9.09
C SER A 461 18.15 -39.88 10.36
N ARG A 462 19.23 -40.31 11.05
CA ARG A 462 19.85 -39.54 12.14
C ARG A 462 20.69 -38.36 11.64
N GLN A 463 20.99 -38.31 10.35
CA GLN A 463 21.81 -37.27 9.72
C GLN A 463 21.05 -36.64 8.54
N VAL A 464 20.96 -35.31 8.50
CA VAL A 464 20.11 -34.58 7.54
C VAL A 464 20.84 -33.42 6.86
N GLU A 465 20.34 -33.05 5.69
CA GLU A 465 20.67 -31.80 4.99
C GLU A 465 19.54 -30.80 5.24
N MET A 466 19.84 -29.52 5.54
CA MET A 466 18.82 -28.49 5.67
C MET A 466 18.81 -27.60 4.42
N LEU A 467 17.67 -27.53 3.73
CA LEU A 467 17.46 -26.61 2.62
C LEU A 467 16.54 -25.47 3.08
N VAL A 468 17.11 -24.27 3.24
CA VAL A 468 16.34 -23.05 3.53
C VAL A 468 16.01 -22.34 2.24
N PHE A 469 14.72 -22.15 1.94
CA PHE A 469 14.27 -21.44 0.73
C PHE A 469 13.73 -20.05 1.05
N ALA A 470 14.55 -19.02 0.83
CA ALA A 470 14.15 -17.63 0.92
C ALA A 470 13.37 -17.18 -0.33
N HIS A 471 12.04 -17.20 -0.29
CA HIS A 471 11.23 -16.58 -1.35
C HIS A 471 11.20 -15.06 -1.22
N GLY A 472 11.25 -14.35 -2.35
CA GLY A 472 11.16 -12.89 -2.45
C GLY A 472 9.74 -12.31 -2.39
N LEU A 473 9.53 -11.21 -3.14
CA LEU A 473 8.22 -10.54 -3.28
C LEU A 473 7.17 -11.46 -3.90
N ASP A 474 5.90 -11.27 -3.53
CA ASP A 474 4.73 -11.99 -4.05
C ASP A 474 4.34 -11.62 -5.50
N LEU A 475 5.33 -11.40 -6.36
CA LEU A 475 5.15 -11.21 -7.80
C LEU A 475 4.90 -12.56 -8.51
N CYS A 476 5.33 -13.67 -7.91
CA CYS A 476 5.24 -14.99 -8.49
C CYS A 476 3.86 -15.62 -8.36
N ARG A 477 3.18 -15.76 -9.51
CA ARG A 477 1.79 -16.21 -9.61
C ARG A 477 1.71 -17.73 -9.86
N PRO A 478 0.68 -18.43 -9.34
CA PRO A 478 -0.42 -17.89 -8.52
C PRO A 478 0.01 -17.64 -7.08
N VAL A 479 -0.22 -16.42 -6.57
CA VAL A 479 0.03 -16.09 -5.15
C VAL A 479 -1.03 -16.80 -4.30
N ARG A 480 -0.62 -17.80 -3.53
CA ARG A 480 -1.50 -18.58 -2.66
C ARG A 480 -1.55 -17.98 -1.25
N LYS A 481 -2.65 -18.23 -0.53
CA LYS A 481 -2.76 -17.99 0.92
C LYS A 481 -1.89 -19.00 1.70
N ASN A 482 -1.83 -18.88 3.03
CA ASN A 482 -1.18 -19.84 3.92
C ASN A 482 0.32 -20.06 3.61
N ARG A 483 0.99 -18.99 3.20
CA ARG A 483 2.46 -18.92 3.17
C ARG A 483 3.00 -19.08 4.60
N PRO A 484 4.20 -19.65 4.79
CA PRO A 484 5.12 -20.10 3.74
C PRO A 484 4.83 -21.51 3.22
N ALA A 485 3.95 -22.29 3.87
CA ALA A 485 3.67 -23.69 3.53
C ALA A 485 3.17 -23.91 2.09
N THR A 486 2.49 -22.94 1.47
CA THR A 486 2.06 -23.06 0.07
C THR A 486 3.17 -22.87 -0.97
N PHE A 487 4.36 -22.38 -0.60
CA PHE A 487 5.53 -22.49 -1.49
C PHE A 487 6.03 -23.94 -1.59
N ILE A 488 5.80 -24.76 -0.55
CA ILE A 488 6.13 -26.18 -0.52
C ILE A 488 5.13 -26.99 -1.35
N THR A 489 3.82 -26.75 -1.17
CA THR A 489 2.77 -27.64 -1.71
C THR A 489 2.12 -27.20 -3.02
N ALA A 490 2.25 -25.93 -3.43
CA ALA A 490 1.44 -25.36 -4.49
C ALA A 490 2.27 -24.65 -5.58
N PRO A 491 1.67 -24.37 -6.76
CA PRO A 491 2.33 -23.58 -7.78
C PRO A 491 2.50 -22.13 -7.29
N PRO A 492 3.56 -21.42 -7.71
CA PRO A 492 4.43 -21.79 -8.83
C PRO A 492 5.52 -22.83 -8.52
N PHE A 493 5.95 -23.00 -7.26
CA PHE A 493 7.20 -23.71 -6.98
C PHE A 493 7.08 -25.21 -6.67
N HIS A 494 6.04 -25.66 -5.94
CA HIS A 494 5.93 -27.04 -5.45
C HIS A 494 7.24 -27.58 -4.81
N LEU A 495 7.93 -26.77 -3.99
CA LEU A 495 9.27 -27.09 -3.49
C LEU A 495 9.35 -28.47 -2.79
N GLY A 496 8.25 -28.91 -2.18
CA GLY A 496 8.16 -30.22 -1.54
C GLY A 496 8.37 -31.37 -2.52
N ASN A 497 7.72 -31.34 -3.69
CA ASN A 497 7.91 -32.35 -4.73
C ASN A 497 9.35 -32.33 -5.28
N LEU A 498 9.98 -31.14 -5.34
CA LEU A 498 11.35 -31.00 -5.84
C LEU A 498 12.40 -31.59 -4.88
N VAL A 499 12.22 -31.44 -3.55
CA VAL A 499 13.12 -32.08 -2.57
C VAL A 499 12.83 -33.57 -2.39
N GLU A 500 11.55 -33.99 -2.42
CA GLU A 500 11.17 -35.40 -2.31
C GLU A 500 11.70 -36.21 -3.51
N ALA A 501 11.59 -35.67 -4.73
CA ALA A 501 12.14 -36.28 -5.94
C ALA A 501 13.67 -36.37 -5.99
N SER A 502 14.39 -35.75 -5.03
CA SER A 502 15.85 -35.94 -4.91
C SER A 502 16.23 -37.25 -4.19
N GLY A 503 15.32 -37.84 -3.41
CA GLY A 503 15.59 -39.02 -2.57
C GLY A 503 16.53 -38.76 -1.38
N ARG A 504 16.99 -37.52 -1.17
CA ARG A 504 17.97 -37.14 -0.14
C ARG A 504 17.27 -36.88 1.20
N PRO A 505 17.93 -37.09 2.36
CA PRO A 505 17.37 -36.81 3.68
C PRO A 505 17.36 -35.30 3.99
N ILE A 506 16.50 -34.57 3.27
CA ILE A 506 16.37 -33.12 3.36
C ILE A 506 15.25 -32.72 4.34
N VAL A 507 15.60 -31.79 5.23
CA VAL A 507 14.66 -30.92 5.98
C VAL A 507 14.48 -29.63 5.18
N LEU A 508 13.32 -29.47 4.53
CA LEU A 508 13.01 -28.26 3.76
C LEU A 508 12.39 -27.21 4.68
N LEU A 509 13.12 -26.11 4.89
CA LEU A 509 12.72 -24.97 5.70
C LEU A 509 12.30 -23.80 4.82
N VAL A 510 11.08 -23.29 4.98
CA VAL A 510 10.61 -22.11 4.24
C VAL A 510 10.10 -21.06 5.23
N PRO A 511 10.85 -19.97 5.46
CA PRO A 511 10.42 -18.86 6.32
C PRO A 511 9.48 -17.89 5.57
N PHE A 512 8.55 -17.25 6.29
CA PHE A 512 7.78 -16.13 5.75
C PHE A 512 8.49 -14.81 6.05
N LEU A 513 9.09 -14.20 5.02
CA LEU A 513 10.00 -13.05 5.12
C LEU A 513 9.33 -11.68 4.90
N ASP A 514 8.03 -11.66 4.63
CA ASP A 514 7.14 -10.49 4.49
C ASP A 514 7.79 -9.19 3.93
N TRP A 515 8.48 -9.30 2.78
CA TRP A 515 9.33 -8.24 2.20
C TRP A 515 8.63 -6.90 1.91
N GLU A 516 7.31 -6.87 1.97
CA GLU A 516 6.46 -5.69 1.76
C GLU A 516 6.16 -4.94 3.08
N HIS A 517 6.31 -5.59 4.24
CA HIS A 517 5.96 -5.04 5.56
C HIS A 517 7.10 -5.10 6.58
N MET A 518 8.33 -5.44 6.17
CA MET A 518 9.49 -5.64 7.06
C MET A 518 9.71 -4.49 8.06
N ASP A 519 9.59 -3.24 7.60
CA ASP A 519 9.77 -2.03 8.43
C ASP A 519 8.68 -1.96 9.53
N ALA A 520 7.44 -2.31 9.20
CA ALA A 520 6.31 -2.32 10.15
C ALA A 520 6.33 -3.52 11.11
N ASN A 521 6.95 -4.63 10.70
CA ASN A 521 7.08 -5.86 11.49
C ASN A 521 8.38 -5.89 12.34
N GLY A 522 9.25 -4.87 12.26
CA GLY A 522 10.54 -4.87 12.96
C GLY A 522 11.54 -5.91 12.42
N MET A 523 11.39 -6.32 11.15
CA MET A 523 12.22 -7.34 10.47
C MET A 523 13.33 -6.76 9.60
N THR A 524 13.42 -5.43 9.47
CA THR A 524 14.47 -4.75 8.71
C THR A 524 15.73 -4.52 9.54
N PHE A 525 16.90 -4.68 8.93
CA PHE A 525 18.17 -4.12 9.41
C PHE A 525 19.09 -3.72 8.23
N GLY A 526 20.17 -2.98 8.51
CA GLY A 526 21.21 -2.65 7.52
C GLY A 526 20.65 -2.02 6.24
N ARG A 527 21.08 -2.52 5.06
CA ARG A 527 20.69 -2.01 3.73
C ARG A 527 19.29 -2.49 3.27
N LYS A 528 18.30 -2.38 4.16
CA LYS A 528 16.96 -3.00 4.04
C LYS A 528 16.99 -4.53 3.90
N TRP A 529 17.89 -5.16 4.65
CA TRP A 529 18.05 -6.60 4.78
C TRP A 529 17.05 -7.20 5.77
N HIS A 530 16.73 -8.49 5.63
CA HIS A 530 15.77 -9.18 6.50
C HIS A 530 16.48 -9.86 7.68
N ARG A 531 16.06 -9.60 8.92
CA ARG A 531 16.74 -10.00 10.18
C ARG A 531 17.08 -11.49 10.32
N LEU A 532 16.41 -12.39 9.60
CA LEU A 532 16.85 -13.80 9.45
C LEU A 532 18.30 -13.94 8.99
N ALA A 533 18.84 -12.96 8.26
CA ALA A 533 20.23 -12.94 7.79
C ALA A 533 21.24 -12.43 8.84
N GLN A 534 20.83 -12.13 10.07
CA GLN A 534 21.76 -11.92 11.18
C GLN A 534 22.28 -13.29 11.62
N PRO A 535 23.59 -13.60 11.53
CA PRO A 535 24.09 -14.98 11.67
C PRO A 535 23.69 -15.68 12.97
N ALA A 536 23.67 -14.96 14.10
CA ALA A 536 23.18 -15.48 15.37
C ALA A 536 21.69 -15.88 15.33
N VAL A 537 20.84 -15.01 14.76
CA VAL A 537 19.39 -15.27 14.60
C VAL A 537 19.15 -16.42 13.64
N PHE A 538 19.92 -16.51 12.55
CA PHE A 538 19.83 -17.63 11.61
C PHE A 538 20.08 -18.97 12.32
N ASN A 539 21.18 -19.06 13.07
CA ASN A 539 21.54 -20.28 13.80
C ASN A 539 20.49 -20.69 14.83
N GLN A 540 19.88 -19.71 15.53
CA GLN A 540 18.77 -19.98 16.45
C GLN A 540 17.54 -20.53 15.73
N VAL A 541 17.10 -19.89 14.63
CA VAL A 541 15.96 -20.36 13.82
C VAL A 541 16.20 -21.75 13.21
N ALA A 542 17.45 -22.06 12.83
CA ALA A 542 17.82 -23.39 12.34
C ALA A 542 17.84 -24.45 13.46
N ALA A 543 18.32 -24.12 14.66
CA ALA A 543 18.25 -25.01 15.82
C ALA A 543 16.80 -25.29 16.25
N GLU A 544 15.96 -24.26 16.32
CA GLU A 544 14.51 -24.41 16.55
C GLU A 544 13.87 -25.33 15.51
N ALA A 545 14.26 -25.22 14.23
CA ALA A 545 13.74 -26.06 13.17
C ALA A 545 14.12 -27.55 13.35
N LEU A 546 15.36 -27.86 13.75
CA LEU A 546 15.80 -29.24 14.04
C LEU A 546 15.07 -29.82 15.26
N GLU A 547 14.77 -29.00 16.27
CA GLU A 547 13.97 -29.42 17.43
C GLU A 547 12.49 -29.67 17.06
N GLN A 548 11.94 -28.91 16.11
CA GLN A 548 10.65 -29.26 15.50
C GLN A 548 10.73 -30.60 14.74
N VAL A 549 11.83 -30.90 14.02
CA VAL A 549 12.01 -32.23 13.41
C VAL A 549 11.98 -33.34 14.46
N ARG A 550 12.74 -33.20 15.55
CA ARG A 550 12.74 -34.14 16.68
C ARG A 550 11.33 -34.43 17.20
N THR A 551 10.54 -33.36 17.35
CA THR A 551 9.15 -33.43 17.82
C THR A 551 8.25 -34.16 16.83
N ILE A 552 8.40 -33.90 15.53
CA ILE A 552 7.59 -34.50 14.46
C ILE A 552 7.91 -35.99 14.26
N THR A 553 9.18 -36.39 14.43
CA THR A 553 9.62 -37.79 14.26
C THR A 553 9.56 -38.61 15.55
N GLY A 554 9.13 -38.01 16.68
CA GLY A 554 9.11 -38.67 17.99
C GLY A 554 10.50 -39.14 18.46
N SER A 555 11.57 -38.48 18.00
CA SER A 555 12.94 -38.94 18.22
C SER A 555 13.51 -38.46 19.56
N ALA A 556 14.39 -39.27 20.16
CA ALA A 556 15.02 -38.93 21.45
C ALA A 556 15.89 -37.67 21.36
N SER A 557 16.61 -37.48 20.25
CA SER A 557 17.45 -36.31 19.96
C SER A 557 17.15 -35.74 18.57
N ALA A 558 17.48 -34.46 18.37
CA ALA A 558 17.35 -33.80 17.07
C ALA A 558 18.39 -34.35 16.08
N PRO A 559 18.06 -34.48 14.78
CA PRO A 559 18.97 -35.08 13.81
C PRO A 559 20.18 -34.19 13.53
N ALA A 560 21.34 -34.81 13.34
CA ALA A 560 22.59 -34.10 13.10
C ALA A 560 22.60 -33.44 11.71
N LEU A 561 22.83 -32.13 11.67
CA LEU A 561 22.91 -31.37 10.43
C LEU A 561 24.30 -31.56 9.78
N GLN A 562 24.33 -32.21 8.61
CA GLN A 562 25.57 -32.44 7.85
C GLN A 562 25.90 -31.31 6.86
N ARG A 563 24.88 -30.72 6.22
CA ARG A 563 25.04 -29.70 5.17
C ARG A 563 23.93 -28.68 5.25
N LEU A 564 24.28 -27.39 5.09
CA LEU A 564 23.35 -26.29 4.96
C LEU A 564 23.26 -25.84 3.50
N ILE A 565 22.04 -25.71 2.98
CA ILE A 565 21.75 -25.28 1.62
C ILE A 565 20.87 -24.03 1.70
N LEU A 566 21.39 -22.87 1.31
CA LEU A 566 20.67 -21.60 1.29
C LEU A 566 20.23 -21.27 -0.13
N SER A 567 18.98 -21.57 -0.45
CA SER A 567 18.36 -21.28 -1.74
C SER A 567 17.47 -20.04 -1.65
N GLY A 568 17.36 -19.25 -2.72
CA GLY A 568 16.50 -18.06 -2.68
C GLY A 568 16.21 -17.43 -4.03
N HIS A 569 15.02 -16.84 -4.15
CA HIS A 569 14.45 -16.33 -5.40
C HIS A 569 13.99 -14.87 -5.32
N SER A 570 14.04 -14.15 -6.45
CA SER A 570 13.49 -12.80 -6.62
C SER A 570 14.13 -11.76 -5.68
N ARG A 571 13.50 -11.35 -4.57
CA ARG A 571 14.07 -10.40 -3.58
C ARG A 571 15.04 -11.04 -2.54
N ALA A 572 15.32 -12.33 -2.64
CA ALA A 572 16.20 -13.05 -1.71
C ALA A 572 17.65 -12.52 -1.59
N TYR A 573 18.14 -11.70 -2.51
CA TYR A 573 19.40 -10.96 -2.32
C TYR A 573 19.42 -10.14 -1.01
N GLY A 574 18.27 -9.67 -0.53
CA GLY A 574 18.16 -9.00 0.77
C GLY A 574 18.41 -9.91 1.99
N PHE A 575 18.61 -11.20 1.76
CA PHE A 575 19.04 -12.21 2.73
C PHE A 575 20.49 -12.65 2.42
N PHE A 576 20.83 -12.90 1.15
CA PHE A 576 22.18 -13.32 0.76
C PHE A 576 23.25 -12.24 0.93
N ASP A 577 22.99 -11.00 0.47
CA ASP A 577 23.96 -9.89 0.57
C ASP A 577 24.26 -9.55 2.03
N ALA A 578 23.30 -9.79 2.92
CA ALA A 578 23.44 -9.56 4.35
C ALA A 578 24.35 -10.60 5.02
N LEU A 579 24.22 -11.88 4.65
CA LEU A 579 25.15 -12.93 5.09
C LEU A 579 26.54 -12.77 4.47
N ALA A 580 26.62 -12.32 3.21
CA ALA A 580 27.88 -11.99 2.55
C ALA A 580 28.61 -10.83 3.26
N HIS A 581 27.89 -9.77 3.61
CA HIS A 581 28.44 -8.64 4.37
C HIS A 581 28.79 -9.00 5.82
N ALA A 582 28.03 -9.92 6.43
CA ALA A 582 28.29 -10.44 7.76
C ALA A 582 29.30 -11.62 7.78
N SER A 583 30.02 -11.90 6.68
CA SER A 583 30.85 -13.11 6.54
C SER A 583 32.00 -13.24 7.55
N ALA A 584 32.41 -12.12 8.16
CA ALA A 584 33.42 -12.07 9.22
C ALA A 584 32.84 -12.24 10.66
N SER A 585 31.52 -12.42 10.81
CA SER A 585 30.89 -12.71 12.10
C SER A 585 31.30 -14.11 12.58
N PRO A 586 31.74 -14.28 13.85
CA PRO A 586 32.09 -15.60 14.39
C PRO A 586 30.96 -16.63 14.28
N GLN A 587 29.71 -16.17 14.32
CA GLN A 587 28.52 -17.01 14.17
C GLN A 587 28.33 -17.58 12.74
N MET A 588 29.10 -17.12 11.74
CA MET A 588 29.19 -17.75 10.41
C MET A 588 29.95 -19.08 10.42
N HIS A 589 30.67 -19.37 11.50
CA HIS A 589 31.46 -20.59 11.70
C HIS A 589 30.91 -21.48 12.84
N SER A 590 29.68 -21.20 13.33
CA SER A 590 29.03 -22.00 14.38
C SER A 590 27.58 -22.35 14.04
N GLY A 591 26.98 -23.25 14.83
CA GLY A 591 25.58 -23.66 14.67
C GLY A 591 25.31 -24.35 13.33
N ALA A 592 24.31 -23.86 12.60
CA ALA A 592 23.97 -24.36 11.27
C ALA A 592 24.85 -23.74 10.17
N LEU A 593 25.27 -22.48 10.34
CA LEU A 593 26.16 -21.81 9.40
C LEU A 593 27.56 -22.45 9.40
N GLY A 594 28.07 -22.91 10.55
CA GLY A 594 29.33 -23.64 10.68
C GLY A 594 29.38 -25.04 10.04
N ARG A 595 28.41 -25.40 9.18
CA ARG A 595 28.39 -26.65 8.39
C ARG A 595 28.71 -26.36 6.91
N PRO A 596 29.18 -27.36 6.14
CA PRO A 596 29.33 -27.29 4.69
C PRO A 596 28.17 -26.58 4.00
N LEU A 597 28.48 -25.49 3.28
CA LEU A 597 27.51 -24.47 2.90
C LEU A 597 27.39 -24.35 1.38
N HIS A 598 26.18 -24.56 0.86
CA HIS A 598 25.85 -24.34 -0.54
C HIS A 598 24.85 -23.19 -0.70
N ILE A 599 25.14 -22.22 -1.56
CA ILE A 599 24.28 -21.06 -1.83
C ILE A 599 23.70 -21.16 -3.24
N TRP A 600 22.37 -21.10 -3.38
CA TRP A 600 21.67 -21.11 -4.67
C TRP A 600 20.85 -19.84 -4.86
N ALA A 601 21.43 -18.87 -5.56
CA ALA A 601 20.81 -17.58 -5.87
C ALA A 601 20.09 -17.67 -7.24
N LEU A 602 18.75 -17.68 -7.21
CA LEU A 602 17.90 -18.08 -8.34
C LEU A 602 17.11 -16.88 -8.91
N ASP A 603 17.60 -16.27 -9.99
CA ASP A 603 17.13 -15.00 -10.59
C ASP A 603 16.83 -13.93 -9.53
N THR A 604 17.81 -13.73 -8.63
CA THR A 604 17.73 -12.81 -7.49
C THR A 604 18.80 -11.72 -7.50
N THR A 605 19.68 -11.68 -8.50
CA THR A 605 20.79 -10.71 -8.67
C THR A 605 20.34 -9.27 -8.98
N TYR A 606 19.38 -8.70 -8.26
CA TYR A 606 19.00 -7.28 -8.44
C TYR A 606 20.07 -6.33 -7.89
N SER A 607 20.88 -6.83 -6.95
CA SER A 607 22.13 -6.27 -6.45
C SER A 607 23.34 -7.10 -6.95
N ALA A 608 24.55 -6.60 -6.71
CA ALA A 608 25.80 -7.35 -6.84
C ALA A 608 26.91 -6.73 -5.97
N PRO A 609 26.90 -6.94 -4.64
CA PRO A 609 28.00 -6.52 -3.77
C PRO A 609 29.18 -7.49 -3.90
N ILE A 610 29.87 -7.41 -5.04
CA ILE A 610 30.94 -8.36 -5.43
C ILE A 610 32.07 -8.43 -4.40
N ALA A 611 32.37 -7.34 -3.69
CA ALA A 611 33.37 -7.34 -2.60
C ALA A 611 32.92 -8.19 -1.41
N ASP A 612 31.71 -7.99 -0.89
CA ASP A 612 31.16 -8.76 0.23
C ASP A 612 31.06 -10.27 -0.13
N TRP A 613 30.60 -10.59 -1.35
CA TRP A 613 30.54 -11.98 -1.83
C TRP A 613 31.93 -12.60 -2.06
N ASN A 614 32.93 -11.84 -2.50
CA ASN A 614 34.30 -12.32 -2.60
C ASN A 614 34.91 -12.57 -1.22
N ALA A 615 34.69 -11.68 -0.26
CA ALA A 615 35.14 -11.85 1.12
C ALA A 615 34.52 -13.09 1.77
N TRP A 616 33.23 -13.36 1.54
CA TRP A 616 32.58 -14.59 2.03
C TRP A 616 33.13 -15.86 1.38
N LEU A 617 33.40 -15.84 0.06
CA LEU A 617 34.09 -16.94 -0.61
C LEU A 617 35.55 -17.09 -0.13
N GLN A 618 36.18 -16.03 0.38
CA GLN A 618 37.56 -16.09 0.90
C GLN A 618 37.63 -16.50 2.38
N SER A 619 36.60 -16.27 3.19
CA SER A 619 36.61 -16.68 4.61
C SER A 619 36.38 -18.19 4.83
N ARG A 620 36.03 -18.94 3.78
CA ARG A 620 35.68 -20.37 3.83
C ARG A 620 36.08 -21.08 2.54
N ASP A 621 36.66 -22.26 2.64
CA ASP A 621 36.94 -23.17 1.52
C ASP A 621 35.73 -24.07 1.19
N ASP A 622 35.03 -24.56 2.22
CA ASP A 622 33.83 -25.41 2.16
C ASP A 622 32.59 -24.75 1.51
N LEU A 623 32.64 -23.43 1.29
CA LEU A 623 31.56 -22.65 0.70
C LEU A 623 31.53 -22.80 -0.82
N GLN A 624 30.40 -23.29 -1.34
CA GLN A 624 30.09 -23.31 -2.77
C GLN A 624 28.86 -22.45 -3.09
N ALA A 625 28.92 -21.68 -4.17
CA ALA A 625 27.82 -20.82 -4.62
C ALA A 625 27.44 -21.11 -6.08
N THR A 626 26.15 -21.05 -6.39
CA THR A 626 25.62 -21.03 -7.76
C THR A 626 24.64 -19.88 -7.93
N VAL A 627 24.92 -19.03 -8.93
CA VAL A 627 24.12 -17.85 -9.26
C VAL A 627 23.48 -18.05 -10.64
N VAL A 628 22.18 -18.33 -10.66
CA VAL A 628 21.36 -18.39 -11.88
C VAL A 628 20.71 -17.02 -12.07
N TYR A 629 20.79 -16.40 -13.26
CA TYR A 629 20.17 -15.09 -13.49
C TYR A 629 19.60 -14.93 -14.89
N ARG A 630 18.50 -14.17 -15.03
CA ARG A 630 17.86 -13.93 -16.33
C ARG A 630 18.37 -12.66 -17.01
N HIS A 631 18.76 -12.76 -18.28
CA HIS A 631 19.28 -11.65 -19.08
C HIS A 631 18.45 -11.40 -20.35
N GLY A 632 18.57 -10.20 -20.91
CA GLY A 632 17.77 -9.71 -22.04
C GLY A 632 16.92 -8.49 -21.68
N THR A 633 16.06 -8.07 -22.59
CA THR A 633 15.29 -6.82 -22.49
C THR A 633 13.79 -7.05 -22.32
N TYR A 634 13.12 -6.12 -21.66
CA TYR A 634 11.66 -6.02 -21.59
C TYR A 634 11.18 -4.61 -21.99
N LYS A 635 9.92 -4.48 -22.42
CA LYS A 635 9.29 -3.17 -22.67
C LYS A 635 8.35 -2.82 -21.51
N PRO A 636 8.57 -1.73 -20.76
CA PRO A 636 7.64 -1.25 -19.76
C PRO A 636 6.27 -0.90 -20.36
N ARG A 637 5.18 -1.16 -19.63
CA ARG A 637 3.82 -0.85 -20.09
C ARG A 637 3.66 0.67 -20.27
N GLY A 638 3.47 1.13 -21.50
CA GLY A 638 3.38 2.54 -21.86
C GLY A 638 4.69 3.18 -22.33
N SER A 639 5.78 2.42 -22.47
CA SER A 639 7.03 2.90 -23.06
C SER A 639 7.33 2.22 -24.40
N THR A 640 7.84 2.99 -25.36
CA THR A 640 8.34 2.48 -26.65
C THR A 640 9.73 1.85 -26.53
N ALA A 641 10.53 2.33 -25.58
CA ALA A 641 11.90 1.89 -25.33
C ALA A 641 11.96 0.54 -24.59
N ALA A 642 12.92 -0.30 -24.97
CA ALA A 642 13.25 -1.51 -24.24
C ALA A 642 14.28 -1.20 -23.13
N ARG A 643 14.08 -1.74 -21.92
CA ARG A 643 15.04 -1.68 -20.80
C ARG A 643 15.66 -3.08 -20.61
N GLU A 644 16.96 -3.18 -20.33
CA GLU A 644 17.59 -4.46 -19.95
C GLU A 644 17.15 -4.89 -18.53
N LEU A 645 17.07 -6.19 -18.26
CA LEU A 645 16.76 -6.73 -16.94
C LEU A 645 17.91 -6.48 -15.95
N THR A 646 17.57 -5.97 -14.76
CA THR A 646 18.53 -5.70 -13.68
C THR A 646 19.32 -6.94 -13.27
N THR A 647 18.66 -8.11 -13.18
CA THR A 647 19.33 -9.38 -12.88
C THR A 647 20.34 -9.78 -13.95
N GLY A 648 20.10 -9.39 -15.20
CA GLY A 648 21.04 -9.50 -16.32
C GLY A 648 22.26 -8.61 -16.16
N ILE A 649 22.06 -7.30 -15.92
CA ILE A 649 23.14 -6.31 -15.76
C ILE A 649 24.07 -6.69 -14.60
N ARG A 650 23.49 -7.06 -13.45
CA ARG A 650 24.22 -7.36 -12.21
C ARG A 650 24.75 -8.80 -12.17
N GLY A 651 24.03 -9.77 -12.74
CA GLY A 651 24.50 -11.15 -12.86
C GLY A 651 25.77 -11.30 -13.70
N LYS A 652 25.95 -10.45 -14.72
CA LYS A 652 27.22 -10.31 -15.46
C LYS A 652 28.42 -9.96 -14.57
N GLN A 653 28.20 -9.29 -13.44
CA GLN A 653 29.27 -8.94 -12.49
C GLN A 653 29.72 -10.16 -11.68
N PHE A 654 28.79 -11.03 -11.26
CA PHE A 654 29.11 -12.34 -10.66
C PHE A 654 29.88 -13.25 -11.63
N GLY A 655 29.60 -13.17 -12.94
CA GLY A 655 30.36 -13.90 -13.97
C GLY A 655 31.87 -13.56 -13.99
N LYS A 656 32.27 -12.36 -13.55
CA LYS A 656 33.70 -12.01 -13.36
C LYS A 656 34.27 -12.65 -12.10
N LEU A 657 33.53 -12.59 -10.98
CA LEU A 657 33.92 -13.21 -9.71
C LEU A 657 34.06 -14.74 -9.83
N ALA A 658 33.24 -15.39 -10.66
CA ALA A 658 33.33 -16.82 -10.94
C ALA A 658 34.72 -17.22 -11.46
N ALA A 659 35.30 -16.44 -12.37
CA ALA A 659 36.62 -16.72 -12.94
C ALA A 659 37.76 -16.69 -11.91
N SER A 660 37.65 -15.86 -10.86
CA SER A 660 38.61 -15.80 -9.75
C SER A 660 38.26 -16.73 -8.57
N SER A 661 37.11 -17.42 -8.60
CA SER A 661 36.60 -18.22 -7.47
C SER A 661 37.20 -19.62 -7.32
N GLN A 662 38.13 -20.01 -8.21
CA GLN A 662 38.67 -21.38 -8.28
C GLN A 662 37.57 -22.46 -8.43
N GLY A 663 36.49 -22.14 -9.16
CA GLY A 663 35.34 -23.01 -9.39
C GLY A 663 34.27 -23.01 -8.28
N ARG A 664 34.53 -22.36 -7.15
CA ARG A 664 33.61 -22.34 -5.99
C ARG A 664 32.39 -21.44 -6.17
N LEU A 665 32.40 -20.54 -7.17
CA LEU A 665 31.22 -19.82 -7.66
C LEU A 665 30.92 -20.22 -9.11
N THR A 666 29.82 -20.94 -9.32
CA THR A 666 29.24 -21.23 -10.64
C THR A 666 28.21 -20.16 -11.01
N VAL A 667 28.18 -19.73 -12.29
CA VAL A 667 27.27 -18.68 -12.76
C VAL A 667 26.58 -19.11 -14.05
N ILE A 668 25.23 -19.10 -14.04
CA ILE A 668 24.38 -19.62 -15.12
C ILE A 668 23.52 -18.49 -15.69
N PRO A 669 23.90 -17.88 -16.83
CA PRO A 669 23.07 -16.90 -17.53
C PRO A 669 21.92 -17.58 -18.27
N VAL A 670 20.69 -17.09 -18.07
CA VAL A 670 19.46 -17.64 -18.66
C VAL A 670 18.77 -16.59 -19.55
N ALA A 671 18.57 -16.89 -20.82
CA ALA A 671 17.85 -15.96 -21.71
C ALA A 671 16.39 -15.79 -21.24
N ALA A 672 15.96 -14.55 -21.01
CA ALA A 672 14.70 -14.24 -20.35
C ALA A 672 13.42 -14.73 -21.07
N GLY A 673 13.52 -15.04 -22.36
CA GLY A 673 12.46 -15.66 -23.16
C GLY A 673 12.45 -17.19 -23.19
N LYS A 674 13.51 -17.87 -22.70
CA LYS A 674 13.57 -19.33 -22.59
C LYS A 674 12.89 -19.84 -21.30
N VAL A 675 13.14 -19.15 -20.19
CA VAL A 675 12.56 -19.50 -18.87
C VAL A 675 11.96 -18.24 -18.25
N SER A 676 10.75 -18.34 -17.69
CA SER A 676 10.11 -17.22 -16.99
C SER A 676 10.70 -17.04 -15.58
N HIS A 677 10.59 -15.84 -14.99
CA HIS A 677 11.15 -15.51 -13.67
C HIS A 677 10.87 -16.60 -12.62
N CYS A 678 9.60 -16.93 -12.42
CA CYS A 678 9.14 -17.84 -11.37
C CYS A 678 9.28 -19.33 -11.73
N ALA A 679 9.67 -19.66 -12.96
CA ALA A 679 10.00 -21.04 -13.34
C ALA A 679 11.43 -21.42 -12.99
N ILE A 680 12.33 -20.44 -12.74
CA ILE A 680 13.75 -20.68 -12.46
C ILE A 680 13.96 -21.70 -11.30
N PRO A 681 13.27 -21.64 -10.15
CA PRO A 681 13.44 -22.65 -9.12
C PRO A 681 13.13 -24.07 -9.61
N ASN A 682 12.00 -24.28 -10.29
CA ASN A 682 11.59 -25.61 -10.76
C ASN A 682 12.52 -26.14 -11.87
N THR A 683 13.05 -25.26 -12.72
CA THR A 683 13.97 -25.63 -13.80
C THR A 683 15.36 -26.02 -13.30
N TYR A 684 15.87 -25.37 -12.24
CA TYR A 684 17.27 -25.51 -11.82
C TYR A 684 17.47 -26.28 -10.50
N LEU A 685 16.52 -26.25 -9.55
CA LEU A 685 16.66 -26.98 -8.27
C LEU A 685 16.88 -28.50 -8.44
N PRO A 686 16.18 -29.24 -9.32
CA PRO A 686 16.41 -30.68 -9.46
C PRO A 686 17.85 -31.02 -9.88
N GLY A 687 18.42 -30.27 -10.82
CA GLY A 687 19.82 -30.46 -11.25
C GLY A 687 20.82 -30.08 -10.15
N LEU A 688 20.53 -29.02 -9.39
CA LEU A 688 21.37 -28.60 -8.26
C LEU A 688 21.34 -29.61 -7.10
N LEU A 689 20.18 -30.21 -6.80
CA LEU A 689 20.02 -31.27 -5.81
C LEU A 689 20.73 -32.57 -6.22
N ALA A 690 20.68 -32.92 -7.51
CA ALA A 690 21.40 -34.07 -8.06
C ALA A 690 22.92 -33.88 -8.09
N ALA A 691 23.40 -32.64 -8.25
CA ALA A 691 24.84 -32.31 -8.28
C ALA A 691 25.50 -32.23 -6.88
N LEU A 692 24.73 -32.28 -5.78
CA LEU A 692 25.30 -32.28 -4.43
C LEU A 692 26.02 -33.60 -4.12
N PRO A 693 27.24 -33.58 -3.56
CA PRO A 693 27.93 -34.80 -3.13
C PRO A 693 27.07 -35.63 -2.16
N ALA A 694 27.17 -36.95 -2.23
CA ALA A 694 26.51 -37.86 -1.28
C ALA A 694 26.94 -37.56 0.17
N LEU A 695 26.14 -37.99 1.14
CA LEU A 695 26.51 -37.91 2.56
C LEU A 695 27.55 -39.00 2.88
N THR A 696 28.72 -38.60 3.38
CA THR A 696 29.77 -39.50 3.84
C THR A 696 29.47 -40.00 5.25
N THR A 697 28.77 -41.13 5.35
CA THR A 697 28.28 -41.73 6.61
C THR A 697 29.38 -42.43 7.43
N GLY A 698 30.64 -41.94 7.44
CA GLY A 698 31.79 -42.75 7.88
C GLY A 698 32.90 -42.09 8.71
N GLU A 699 32.94 -40.76 8.86
CA GLU A 699 34.15 -40.08 9.40
C GLU A 699 33.97 -39.38 10.75
N LEU A 700 32.77 -39.35 11.33
CA LEU A 700 32.48 -38.65 12.60
C LEU A 700 32.14 -39.57 13.79
N GLU A 701 32.06 -40.88 13.60
CA GLU A 701 31.81 -41.82 14.72
C GLU A 701 33.10 -42.12 15.52
N ALA A 702 34.28 -41.83 14.96
CA ALA A 702 35.59 -42.13 15.57
C ALA A 702 36.03 -41.20 16.72
N GLU A 703 35.44 -40.01 16.86
CA GLU A 703 35.76 -39.10 17.99
C GLU A 703 34.81 -39.27 19.19
N ALA A 704 33.61 -39.82 18.98
CA ALA A 704 32.60 -39.96 20.02
C ALA A 704 32.92 -41.05 21.07
N GLU A 705 33.74 -42.06 20.73
CA GLU A 705 34.10 -43.14 21.66
C GLU A 705 35.24 -42.78 22.64
N LYS A 706 35.84 -41.58 22.56
CA LYS A 706 37.10 -41.29 23.27
C LYS A 706 36.95 -40.74 24.70
N PHE A 707 35.78 -40.24 25.09
CA PHE A 707 35.48 -39.76 26.45
C PHE A 707 34.04 -40.13 26.83
N GLY A 708 33.88 -41.21 27.58
CA GLY A 708 32.61 -41.58 28.20
C GLY A 708 32.63 -41.37 29.71
N TYR A 709 31.48 -40.94 30.25
CA TYR A 709 31.04 -41.02 31.66
C TYR A 709 31.95 -40.32 32.71
N GLU A 710 31.45 -39.81 33.84
CA GLU A 710 30.28 -40.20 34.65
C GLU A 710 29.40 -38.99 35.09
N GLU A 711 28.34 -39.28 35.85
CA GLU A 711 27.38 -38.32 36.41
C GLU A 711 27.89 -37.72 37.74
N GLY A 712 27.52 -36.48 38.09
CA GLY A 712 27.93 -35.89 39.38
C GLY A 712 27.43 -34.47 39.70
N GLU A 713 26.43 -34.40 40.57
CA GLU A 713 26.18 -33.42 41.66
C GLU A 713 26.55 -31.91 41.52
N ASP A 714 25.48 -31.10 41.42
CA ASP A 714 25.07 -30.07 42.40
C ASP A 714 25.64 -28.61 42.41
N LEU A 715 24.85 -27.77 43.09
CA LEU A 715 24.84 -26.33 43.38
C LEU A 715 26.10 -25.44 43.29
N ALA A 716 25.85 -24.27 42.68
CA ALA A 716 26.28 -22.91 43.08
C ALA A 716 27.79 -22.54 43.13
N GLY A 717 28.16 -21.49 42.40
CA GLY A 717 29.49 -20.86 42.46
C GLY A 717 29.49 -19.43 41.92
N LEU A 718 29.86 -18.46 42.77
CA LEU A 718 29.83 -17.02 42.54
C LEU A 718 30.95 -16.52 41.60
N GLU A 719 30.62 -15.45 40.87
CA GLU A 719 31.36 -14.18 40.67
C GLU A 719 32.88 -14.11 40.41
N ALA A 720 33.19 -13.23 39.42
CA ALA A 720 34.24 -12.20 39.43
C ALA A 720 35.68 -12.51 38.94
N GLU A 721 36.37 -11.38 38.68
CA GLU A 721 37.79 -11.17 38.31
C GLU A 721 38.24 -11.80 36.96
N ALA A 722 38.54 -11.09 35.88
CA ALA A 722 39.06 -9.73 35.62
C ALA A 722 40.59 -9.55 35.80
N GLU A 723 41.20 -8.89 34.79
CA GLU A 723 42.64 -8.57 34.66
C GLU A 723 43.56 -9.82 34.52
N ALA A 724 44.81 -9.75 34.01
CA ALA A 724 45.62 -8.59 33.64
C ALA A 724 46.66 -8.90 32.52
N LEU A 725 47.28 -7.84 31.99
CA LEU A 725 48.66 -7.74 31.45
C LEU A 725 49.08 -8.48 30.15
N ALA A 726 49.29 -7.67 29.11
CA ALA A 726 50.44 -7.74 28.19
C ALA A 726 51.69 -7.08 28.88
N PRO A 727 52.90 -6.85 28.28
CA PRO A 727 53.28 -6.80 26.84
C PRO A 727 54.68 -7.42 26.51
N GLY A 728 55.26 -7.07 25.34
CA GLY A 728 56.72 -7.14 25.10
C GLY A 728 57.18 -7.39 23.64
N ASP A 729 57.49 -6.30 22.91
CA ASP A 729 58.75 -6.01 22.17
C ASP A 729 59.29 -7.00 21.07
N GLU A 730 59.96 -6.60 19.97
CA GLU A 730 60.38 -5.27 19.43
C GLU A 730 60.83 -5.35 17.93
N ALA A 731 60.96 -4.17 17.26
CA ALA A 731 62.03 -3.77 16.29
C ALA A 731 62.24 -4.44 14.88
N VAL A 732 62.60 -3.78 13.74
CA VAL A 732 62.44 -2.39 13.17
C VAL A 732 62.57 -2.41 11.59
N ASP A 733 62.70 -1.23 10.95
CA ASP A 733 63.22 -0.87 9.59
C ASP A 733 62.28 -1.00 8.36
N GLU A 734 61.37 -0.06 8.01
CA GLU A 734 61.47 1.39 7.62
C GLU A 734 61.75 1.65 6.09
N TRP A 735 61.33 2.84 5.60
CA TRP A 735 61.50 3.50 4.27
C TRP A 735 60.58 3.04 3.10
N ALA A 736 59.94 3.92 2.30
CA ALA A 736 59.53 5.34 2.44
C ALA A 736 58.47 5.75 1.37
N GLU A 737 57.51 6.62 1.75
CA GLU A 737 56.59 7.51 0.97
C GLU A 737 55.75 7.03 -0.26
N GLY A 738 54.52 7.59 -0.38
CA GLY A 738 53.69 7.56 -1.62
C GLY A 738 52.17 7.62 -1.44
N LEU A 739 51.55 8.81 -1.49
CA LEU A 739 50.09 9.06 -1.48
C LEU A 739 49.60 9.59 -2.86
N PRO A 740 48.28 9.73 -3.12
CA PRO A 740 47.18 8.76 -2.99
C PRO A 740 46.21 8.78 -4.22
N GLY A 741 45.12 8.00 -4.19
CA GLY A 741 43.82 8.53 -4.67
C GLY A 741 42.94 7.74 -5.65
N GLU A 742 41.73 8.29 -5.78
CA GLU A 742 40.66 8.08 -6.78
C GLU A 742 39.98 6.69 -6.93
N ALA A 743 38.70 6.65 -6.54
CA ALA A 743 37.74 5.63 -6.94
C ALA A 743 36.50 6.29 -7.59
N ALA A 744 36.13 5.85 -8.79
CA ALA A 744 34.91 6.26 -9.48
C ALA A 744 34.35 5.12 -10.37
N GLY A 745 33.05 5.03 -10.66
CA GLY A 745 31.93 5.82 -10.14
C GLY A 745 30.90 6.21 -11.21
N ALA A 746 29.96 5.33 -11.57
CA ALA A 746 28.78 5.63 -12.39
C ALA A 746 27.81 4.43 -12.49
N PRO A 747 26.53 4.61 -12.87
CA PRO A 747 25.64 5.75 -12.59
C PRO A 747 24.27 5.29 -12.00
N ALA A 748 23.44 6.25 -11.57
CA ALA A 748 22.04 6.00 -11.25
C ALA A 748 21.11 7.09 -11.81
N ARG A 749 20.22 6.70 -12.74
CA ARG A 749 18.95 7.38 -13.06
C ARG A 749 17.81 6.56 -12.40
N PHE A 750 16.87 7.08 -11.61
CA PHE A 750 16.09 8.34 -11.60
C PHE A 750 14.73 8.19 -12.31
N ASP A 751 13.65 8.23 -11.53
CA ASP A 751 12.25 8.37 -11.94
C ASP A 751 11.45 9.01 -10.77
N ALA A 752 10.28 9.60 -11.02
CA ALA A 752 9.53 10.52 -10.13
C ALA A 752 8.10 10.04 -9.81
N PHE A 753 7.27 10.68 -8.96
CA PHE A 753 7.45 11.72 -7.92
C PHE A 753 6.36 11.42 -6.85
N GLY A 754 6.69 11.40 -5.56
CA GLY A 754 5.72 11.29 -4.46
C GLY A 754 5.56 12.62 -3.70
N ASP A 755 4.38 12.92 -3.16
CA ASP A 755 4.13 14.11 -2.30
C ASP A 755 4.67 13.82 -0.88
N GLU A 756 6.01 13.75 -0.76
CA GLU A 756 6.75 13.58 0.50
C GLU A 756 6.88 14.94 1.22
N ARG A 757 5.81 15.32 1.92
CA ARG A 757 5.80 16.37 2.96
C ARG A 757 5.37 15.74 4.27
N ASP A 758 6.20 14.84 4.78
CA ASP A 758 5.71 13.81 5.71
C ASP A 758 6.72 13.34 6.76
N SER A 759 7.23 14.30 7.53
CA SER A 759 7.65 14.05 8.91
C SER A 759 7.44 15.29 9.80
N GLU A 760 6.97 15.03 11.02
CA GLU A 760 7.29 15.77 12.24
C GLU A 760 7.14 17.31 12.24
N TRP A 761 5.90 17.76 12.21
CA TRP A 761 5.47 18.76 13.19
C TRP A 761 5.53 18.16 14.61
N SER A 762 6.71 18.18 15.24
CA SER A 762 6.90 18.06 16.69
C SER A 762 7.96 19.04 17.18
N SER A 763 7.72 19.70 18.32
CA SER A 763 8.65 20.63 18.98
C SER A 763 9.56 19.95 20.02
N GLU A 764 9.40 18.64 20.25
CA GLU A 764 10.13 17.87 21.27
C GLU A 764 11.66 17.95 21.11
N SER A 765 12.18 18.20 19.91
CA SER A 765 13.62 18.27 19.64
C SER A 765 14.33 19.53 20.18
N SER A 766 13.62 20.45 20.84
CA SER A 766 14.21 21.65 21.44
C SER A 766 14.03 21.77 22.96
N GLU A 767 13.14 20.97 23.58
CA GLU A 767 12.86 21.04 25.02
C GLU A 767 13.74 20.08 25.85
N GLU A 768 14.19 18.95 25.27
CA GLU A 768 15.13 18.03 25.94
C GLU A 768 16.54 18.64 26.18
N LEU A 769 16.89 19.73 25.49
CA LEU A 769 18.21 20.38 25.60
C LEU A 769 18.31 21.49 26.67
N GLN A 770 17.20 21.86 27.32
CA GLN A 770 17.18 22.97 28.30
C GLN A 770 16.77 22.54 29.73
N SER A 771 16.61 21.23 29.98
CA SER A 771 15.98 20.70 31.20
C SER A 771 16.90 19.82 32.08
N ARG A 772 18.23 19.96 31.95
CA ARG A 772 19.21 19.32 32.86
C ARG A 772 20.39 20.23 33.22
N ASN A 773 20.21 21.02 34.28
CA ASN A 773 21.30 21.65 35.03
C ASN A 773 21.01 21.51 36.54
N ASN A 774 21.74 20.62 37.23
CA ASN A 774 22.06 20.68 38.66
C ASN A 774 22.89 19.45 39.09
N VAL A 775 23.88 19.68 39.96
CA VAL A 775 24.77 18.71 40.64
C VAL A 775 25.83 18.00 39.76
N ASP A 776 26.91 18.74 39.56
CA ASP A 776 28.31 18.37 39.87
C ASP A 776 28.93 17.07 39.32
N GLU A 777 29.73 17.18 38.24
CA GLU A 777 31.18 16.89 38.21
C GLU A 777 31.80 17.30 36.84
N GLU A 778 33.01 17.89 36.84
CA GLU A 778 33.85 18.27 35.67
C GLU A 778 35.27 17.67 35.85
N PRO A 779 36.16 17.57 34.83
CA PRO A 779 36.15 18.14 33.46
C PRO A 779 36.12 17.01 32.36
N GLU A 780 36.16 17.21 31.04
CA GLU A 780 36.73 18.28 30.18
C GLU A 780 35.79 18.79 29.07
N GLN A 781 36.02 20.02 28.61
CA GLN A 781 35.12 20.77 27.71
C GLN A 781 35.55 20.82 26.24
N PRO A 782 34.60 20.66 25.30
CA PRO A 782 34.72 21.15 23.93
C PRO A 782 33.85 22.39 23.67
N LEU A 783 34.36 23.58 24.05
CA LEU A 783 33.99 24.93 23.58
C LEU A 783 32.53 25.17 23.10
N SER A 784 31.62 25.45 24.03
CA SER A 784 30.31 26.05 23.71
C SER A 784 30.42 27.56 23.51
N PHE A 785 30.48 28.02 22.25
CA PHE A 785 30.34 29.45 21.93
C PHE A 785 28.88 29.88 22.00
N GLU A 786 28.50 30.55 23.08
CA GLU A 786 27.25 31.33 23.13
C GLU A 786 27.36 32.55 22.20
N TYR A 787 26.34 32.76 21.37
CA TYR A 787 26.19 33.95 20.54
C TYR A 787 24.76 34.47 20.67
N GLU A 788 24.61 35.74 21.05
CA GLU A 788 23.32 36.43 21.07
C GLU A 788 22.80 36.60 19.62
N GLU A 789 21.77 35.86 19.23
CA GLU A 789 21.12 36.06 17.92
C GLU A 789 20.32 37.37 17.92
N GLN A 790 20.93 38.47 17.47
CA GLN A 790 20.21 39.68 17.06
C GLN A 790 19.36 39.37 15.82
N GLU A 791 18.13 38.92 16.03
CA GLU A 791 17.22 38.54 14.96
C GLU A 791 16.93 39.73 14.03
N THR A 792 17.20 39.56 12.73
CA THR A 792 16.91 40.55 11.68
C THR A 792 15.39 40.69 11.51
N SER A 793 14.80 41.63 12.24
CA SER A 793 13.36 41.90 12.23
C SER A 793 12.83 42.23 10.83
N LEU A 794 11.57 41.88 10.57
CA LEU A 794 10.83 42.32 9.38
C LEU A 794 10.55 43.84 9.35
N ALA A 795 10.86 44.57 10.43
CA ALA A 795 10.82 46.03 10.46
C ALA A 795 11.72 46.63 9.35
N GLY A 796 11.16 47.48 8.50
CA GLY A 796 11.86 48.08 7.34
C GLY A 796 11.71 47.33 6.02
N SER A 797 11.12 46.12 6.01
CA SER A 797 10.82 45.36 4.77
C SER A 797 9.83 46.04 3.79
N GLY A 798 9.15 47.10 4.23
CA GLY A 798 8.09 47.77 3.49
C GLY A 798 6.80 46.96 3.38
N LEU A 799 6.59 45.99 4.27
CA LEU A 799 5.29 45.33 4.47
C LEU A 799 4.39 46.19 5.37
N THR A 800 3.06 46.11 5.18
CA THR A 800 2.11 46.70 6.14
C THR A 800 2.08 45.93 7.47
N VAL A 801 1.45 46.49 8.51
CA VAL A 801 1.24 45.79 9.80
C VAL A 801 0.46 44.48 9.63
N ALA A 802 -0.48 44.42 8.69
CA ALA A 802 -1.25 43.20 8.40
C ALA A 802 -0.41 42.18 7.62
N GLU A 803 0.39 42.63 6.65
CA GLU A 803 1.33 41.79 5.89
C GLU A 803 2.44 41.22 6.78
N GLN A 804 3.09 42.05 7.59
CA GLN A 804 4.09 41.64 8.56
C GLN A 804 3.51 40.60 9.53
N LYS A 805 2.34 40.86 10.13
CA LYS A 805 1.69 39.90 11.04
C LYS A 805 1.35 38.57 10.35
N ALA A 806 0.83 38.61 9.12
CA ALA A 806 0.52 37.40 8.35
C ALA A 806 1.77 36.55 8.10
N VAL A 807 2.89 37.19 7.77
CA VAL A 807 4.20 36.54 7.64
C VAL A 807 4.68 35.99 8.98
N GLU A 808 4.73 36.80 10.05
CA GLU A 808 5.21 36.40 11.38
C GLU A 808 4.47 35.19 11.95
N ILE A 809 3.14 35.15 11.84
CA ILE A 809 2.30 34.00 12.21
C ILE A 809 2.69 32.76 11.40
N THR A 810 2.84 32.91 10.08
CA THR A 810 3.11 31.78 9.18
C THR A 810 4.53 31.25 9.39
N SER A 811 5.53 32.13 9.57
CA SER A 811 6.89 31.76 9.95
C SER A 811 6.94 31.02 11.29
N LEU A 812 6.19 31.49 12.30
CA LEU A 812 6.10 30.83 13.61
C LEU A 812 5.46 29.44 13.50
N PHE A 813 4.46 29.28 12.63
CA PHE A 813 3.90 27.97 12.33
C PHE A 813 4.91 27.06 11.60
N GLU A 814 5.56 27.51 10.51
CA GLU A 814 6.45 26.65 9.71
C GLU A 814 7.82 26.38 10.35
N THR A 815 8.36 27.30 11.16
CA THR A 815 9.75 27.25 11.64
C THR A 815 9.90 27.24 13.17
N GLY A 816 8.83 27.53 13.91
CA GLY A 816 8.90 27.72 15.38
C GLY A 816 9.53 29.04 15.83
N LYS A 817 10.06 29.87 14.90
CA LYS A 817 10.54 31.23 15.17
C LYS A 817 9.63 32.29 14.54
N ARG A 818 9.50 33.45 15.19
CA ARG A 818 8.72 34.58 14.66
C ARG A 818 9.49 35.30 13.55
N GLY A 819 8.87 35.42 12.37
CA GLY A 819 9.25 36.33 11.28
C GLY A 819 10.75 36.63 11.08
N GLY A 820 11.55 35.62 10.73
CA GLY A 820 12.99 35.77 10.49
C GLY A 820 13.44 35.14 9.16
N PHE A 821 14.39 35.76 8.48
CA PHE A 821 14.91 35.30 7.18
C PHE A 821 15.75 34.00 7.25
N TYR A 822 16.13 33.57 8.47
CA TYR A 822 17.04 32.44 8.76
C TYR A 822 16.33 31.17 9.27
N GLY A 823 15.05 30.96 8.98
CA GLY A 823 14.47 29.62 9.13
C GLY A 823 15.24 28.64 8.23
N LEU A 824 15.95 27.66 8.80
CA LEU A 824 16.74 26.68 8.05
C LEU A 824 16.49 25.28 8.61
N SER A 825 16.15 24.32 7.75
CA SER A 825 15.89 22.94 8.16
C SER A 825 16.35 21.92 7.11
N GLY A 826 16.79 20.77 7.62
CA GLY A 826 17.31 19.67 6.81
C GLY A 826 16.23 18.81 6.15
N ASN A 827 16.62 17.63 5.67
CA ASN A 827 15.76 16.67 5.00
C ASN A 827 14.87 15.85 5.95
N PHE A 828 14.31 16.48 6.99
CA PHE A 828 13.46 15.78 7.96
C PHE A 828 12.14 15.32 7.31
N ASP A 829 11.48 16.20 6.55
CA ASP A 829 10.17 16.01 5.91
C ASP A 829 10.19 15.28 4.55
N GLY A 830 11.39 15.12 3.97
CA GLY A 830 11.63 14.59 2.62
C GLY A 830 11.97 15.65 1.56
N GLN A 831 12.00 16.95 1.88
CA GLN A 831 12.14 18.03 0.89
C GLN A 831 13.59 18.50 0.66
N GLY A 832 14.58 17.78 1.21
CA GLY A 832 16.01 18.01 1.01
C GLY A 832 16.56 19.17 1.84
N LEU A 833 16.12 20.38 1.54
CA LEU A 833 16.44 21.58 2.31
C LEU A 833 15.24 22.53 2.24
N SER A 834 14.90 23.13 3.38
CA SER A 834 13.78 24.05 3.55
C SER A 834 14.29 25.33 4.25
N PHE A 835 14.00 26.50 3.69
CA PHE A 835 14.67 27.76 4.06
C PHE A 835 13.78 29.02 3.94
N GLY A 836 14.00 30.00 4.81
CA GLY A 836 13.47 31.36 4.70
C GLY A 836 12.06 31.57 5.26
N LEU A 837 11.51 32.78 5.07
CA LEU A 837 10.32 33.32 5.75
C LEU A 837 9.08 32.40 5.74
N VAL A 838 8.87 31.67 4.64
CA VAL A 838 7.73 30.74 4.46
C VAL A 838 8.21 29.33 4.09
N ASN A 839 9.42 28.96 4.54
CA ASN A 839 9.97 27.61 4.45
C ASN A 839 10.05 27.08 3.00
N TRP A 840 10.64 27.86 2.10
CA TRP A 840 10.85 27.53 0.68
C TRP A 840 11.74 26.29 0.55
N THR A 841 11.35 25.30 -0.27
CA THR A 841 12.08 24.01 -0.33
C THR A 841 12.66 23.67 -1.70
N ILE A 842 13.80 22.97 -1.70
CA ILE A 842 14.42 22.44 -2.93
C ILE A 842 13.55 21.32 -3.54
N GLY A 843 12.99 20.43 -2.72
CA GLY A 843 12.19 19.28 -3.17
C GLY A 843 10.89 19.66 -3.89
N THR A 844 10.21 20.73 -3.45
CA THR A 844 9.03 21.28 -4.16
C THR A 844 9.42 22.06 -5.42
N GLY A 845 10.67 22.54 -5.52
CA GLY A 845 11.12 23.45 -6.56
C GLY A 845 10.87 24.94 -6.25
N SER A 846 10.53 25.30 -5.01
CA SER A 846 10.10 26.64 -4.62
C SER A 846 11.22 27.57 -4.15
N LEU A 847 12.37 27.03 -3.70
CA LEU A 847 13.54 27.82 -3.31
C LEU A 847 14.43 28.20 -4.51
N GLN A 848 14.50 27.34 -5.53
CA GLN A 848 15.37 27.55 -6.70
C GLN A 848 15.09 28.82 -7.53
N PRO A 849 13.85 29.35 -7.65
CA PRO A 849 13.60 30.64 -8.26
C PRO A 849 14.32 31.79 -7.53
N LEU A 850 14.21 31.86 -6.20
CA LEU A 850 14.87 32.89 -5.38
C LEU A 850 16.40 32.81 -5.52
N LEU A 851 16.97 31.60 -5.49
CA LEU A 851 18.41 31.39 -5.67
C LEU A 851 18.90 31.82 -7.07
N ARG A 852 18.14 31.54 -8.13
CA ARG A 852 18.48 31.98 -9.50
C ARG A 852 18.36 33.49 -9.67
N ASP A 853 17.34 34.10 -9.09
CA ASP A 853 17.17 35.55 -9.10
C ASP A 853 18.35 36.24 -8.39
N PHE A 854 18.76 35.74 -7.21
CA PHE A 854 19.91 36.25 -6.47
C PHE A 854 21.22 36.11 -7.25
N ALA A 855 21.45 34.95 -7.87
CA ALA A 855 22.63 34.73 -8.72
C ALA A 855 22.67 35.66 -9.95
N ARG A 856 21.51 36.00 -10.54
CA ARG A 856 21.38 36.88 -11.70
C ARG A 856 21.55 38.36 -11.32
N GLU A 857 20.88 38.78 -10.25
CA GLU A 857 20.76 40.19 -9.86
C GLU A 857 21.94 40.66 -8.99
N HIS A 858 22.52 39.74 -8.21
CA HIS A 858 23.61 40.03 -7.26
C HIS A 858 24.76 39.01 -7.34
N PRO A 859 25.37 38.77 -8.53
CA PRO A 859 26.39 37.72 -8.71
C PRO A 859 27.63 37.86 -7.81
N ALA A 860 28.01 39.09 -7.43
CA ALA A 860 29.09 39.33 -6.48
C ALA A 860 28.72 38.88 -5.05
N HIS A 861 27.48 39.10 -4.62
CA HIS A 861 26.97 38.65 -3.33
C HIS A 861 26.79 37.13 -3.32
N TRP A 862 26.31 36.53 -4.43
CA TRP A 862 26.27 35.08 -4.61
C TRP A 862 27.66 34.44 -4.38
N ALA A 863 28.71 35.00 -4.98
CA ALA A 863 30.09 34.54 -4.80
C ALA A 863 30.58 34.67 -3.35
N TRP A 864 30.22 35.76 -2.65
CA TRP A 864 30.56 35.96 -1.23
C TRP A 864 29.79 35.02 -0.28
N VAL A 865 28.50 34.79 -0.54
CA VAL A 865 27.67 33.87 0.26
C VAL A 865 28.20 32.44 0.14
N PHE A 866 28.31 31.91 -1.07
CA PHE A 866 28.61 30.48 -1.31
C PHE A 866 30.12 30.16 -1.46
N GLY A 867 31.00 31.17 -1.54
CA GLY A 867 32.46 30.98 -1.53
C GLY A 867 32.95 29.99 -2.59
N ALA A 868 33.69 28.97 -2.16
CA ALA A 868 34.26 27.94 -3.06
C ALA A 868 33.18 27.16 -3.83
N ASP A 869 32.02 26.90 -3.24
CA ASP A 869 30.90 26.20 -3.89
C ASP A 869 30.04 27.11 -4.78
N ALA A 870 30.30 28.42 -4.86
CA ALA A 870 29.47 29.35 -5.60
C ALA A 870 29.32 28.98 -7.09
N SER A 871 30.40 28.52 -7.73
CA SER A 871 30.39 28.15 -9.16
C SER A 871 29.67 26.82 -9.42
N SER A 872 29.93 25.78 -8.60
CA SER A 872 29.30 24.46 -8.72
C SER A 872 27.80 24.54 -8.39
N PHE A 873 27.45 25.25 -7.33
CA PHE A 873 26.06 25.45 -6.91
C PHE A 873 25.27 26.29 -7.92
N LEU A 874 25.88 27.30 -8.56
CA LEU A 874 25.24 28.07 -9.62
C LEU A 874 24.91 27.21 -10.85
N GLN A 875 25.87 26.41 -11.32
CA GLN A 875 25.64 25.49 -12.44
C GLN A 875 24.50 24.49 -12.16
N LEU A 876 24.40 24.02 -10.91
CA LEU A 876 23.32 23.16 -10.45
C LEU A 876 21.97 23.90 -10.39
N MET A 877 21.90 25.11 -9.83
CA MET A 877 20.67 25.90 -9.68
C MET A 877 20.13 26.49 -10.99
N ALA A 878 21.01 26.84 -11.94
CA ALA A 878 20.66 27.46 -13.21
C ALA A 878 19.76 26.55 -14.08
N ARG A 879 19.94 25.23 -13.99
CA ARG A 879 19.19 24.23 -14.76
C ARG A 879 17.72 24.15 -14.30
N ARG A 880 16.78 24.14 -15.27
CA ARG A 880 15.32 24.28 -15.00
C ARG A 880 14.45 23.06 -15.35
N ASN A 881 14.98 22.02 -15.99
CA ASN A 881 14.19 20.85 -16.41
C ASN A 881 13.92 19.86 -15.26
N GLU A 882 12.98 18.93 -15.44
CA GLU A 882 12.61 17.98 -14.38
C GLU A 882 13.77 17.05 -13.97
N ASP A 883 14.66 16.71 -14.92
CA ASP A 883 15.90 15.99 -14.67
C ASP A 883 16.81 16.76 -13.69
N ALA A 884 16.95 18.07 -13.87
CA ALA A 884 17.68 18.92 -12.93
C ALA A 884 16.96 19.05 -11.58
N ARG A 885 15.62 19.15 -11.52
CA ARG A 885 14.91 19.37 -10.24
C ARG A 885 15.17 18.27 -9.20
N LYS A 886 15.13 16.99 -9.60
CA LYS A 886 15.41 15.88 -8.67
C LYS A 886 16.90 15.62 -8.48
N GLU A 887 17.76 16.14 -9.36
CA GLU A 887 19.21 16.19 -9.14
C GLU A 887 19.58 17.24 -8.08
N GLN A 888 18.95 18.42 -8.12
CA GLN A 888 19.01 19.46 -7.10
C GLN A 888 18.48 18.95 -5.75
N HIS A 889 17.33 18.27 -5.74
CA HIS A 889 16.77 17.64 -4.54
C HIS A 889 17.68 16.56 -3.98
N ARG A 890 18.20 15.65 -4.82
CA ARG A 890 19.21 14.65 -4.41
C ARG A 890 20.46 15.32 -3.84
N PHE A 891 20.97 16.39 -4.45
CA PHE A 891 22.10 17.14 -3.92
C PHE A 891 21.81 17.75 -2.54
N ALA A 892 20.60 18.27 -2.31
CA ALA A 892 20.21 18.72 -0.98
C ALA A 892 20.21 17.55 0.04
N VAL A 893 19.61 16.42 -0.32
CA VAL A 893 19.56 15.21 0.54
C VAL A 893 20.95 14.64 0.85
N GLU A 894 21.83 14.53 -0.15
CA GLU A 894 23.11 13.82 -0.06
C GLU A 894 24.30 14.73 0.28
N GLN A 895 24.25 16.02 -0.07
CA GLN A 895 25.40 16.94 0.00
C GLN A 895 25.20 18.17 0.89
N MET A 896 23.94 18.53 1.24
CA MET A 896 23.66 19.58 2.23
C MET A 896 23.35 19.02 3.62
N ASN A 897 22.99 17.74 3.73
CA ASN A 897 22.58 17.11 4.99
C ASN A 897 23.57 16.06 5.49
N THR A 898 23.44 15.75 6.78
CA THR A 898 23.85 14.49 7.40
C THR A 898 22.65 13.87 8.12
N VAL A 899 22.71 12.56 8.39
CA VAL A 899 21.71 11.84 9.17
C VAL A 899 22.39 11.08 10.31
N SER A 900 21.94 11.34 11.54
CA SER A 900 22.36 10.63 12.75
C SER A 900 21.19 9.86 13.36
N THR A 901 21.47 9.04 14.36
CA THR A 901 20.46 8.32 15.15
C THR A 901 20.49 8.88 16.56
N GLY A 902 19.37 9.44 17.02
CA GLY A 902 19.21 9.91 18.39
C GLY A 902 19.09 8.75 19.40
N SER A 903 19.17 9.08 20.69
CA SER A 903 19.05 8.16 21.84
C SER A 903 17.92 7.14 21.73
N HIS A 904 16.76 7.57 21.22
CA HIS A 904 15.55 6.75 21.04
C HIS A 904 15.47 6.01 19.69
N GLY A 905 16.59 5.82 18.97
CA GLY A 905 16.63 5.11 17.67
C GLY A 905 16.05 5.90 16.49
N LYS A 906 15.61 7.13 16.73
CA LYS A 906 15.01 8.05 15.75
C LYS A 906 16.08 8.69 14.86
N ARG A 907 15.83 8.76 13.54
CA ARG A 907 16.71 9.46 12.60
C ARG A 907 16.58 10.98 12.78
N ILE A 908 17.70 11.65 12.98
CA ILE A 908 17.81 13.12 13.06
C ILE A 908 18.52 13.59 11.79
N TRP A 909 17.94 14.58 11.11
CA TRP A 909 18.53 15.18 9.91
C TRP A 909 19.07 16.57 10.24
N THR A 910 20.35 16.80 9.97
CA THR A 910 21.03 18.06 10.28
C THR A 910 21.69 18.59 9.02
N VAL A 911 21.56 19.89 8.75
CA VAL A 911 22.30 20.56 7.66
C VAL A 911 23.77 20.60 8.05
N ARG A 912 24.67 20.15 7.16
CA ARG A 912 26.12 20.10 7.43
C ARG A 912 26.82 21.39 7.01
N GLN A 913 27.98 21.69 7.60
CA GLN A 913 28.86 22.72 7.06
C GLN A 913 29.41 22.29 5.68
N PRO A 914 29.71 23.23 4.76
CA PRO A 914 29.62 24.70 4.91
C PRO A 914 28.21 25.27 4.72
N TRP A 915 27.20 24.46 4.40
CA TRP A 915 25.86 24.92 4.01
C TRP A 915 25.11 25.69 5.11
N VAL A 916 25.31 25.35 6.38
CA VAL A 916 24.79 26.17 7.50
C VAL A 916 25.34 27.59 7.44
N GLY A 917 26.66 27.74 7.29
CA GLY A 917 27.31 29.05 7.13
C GLY A 917 26.90 29.79 5.85
N TYR A 918 26.67 29.08 4.74
CA TYR A 918 26.17 29.68 3.50
C TYR A 918 24.72 30.19 3.64
N PHE A 919 23.81 29.36 4.14
CA PHE A 919 22.41 29.77 4.31
C PHE A 919 22.21 30.80 5.43
N ARG A 920 23.12 30.87 6.43
CA ARG A 920 23.19 31.99 7.38
C ARG A 920 23.55 33.31 6.67
N ARG A 921 24.68 33.37 5.95
CA ARG A 921 25.04 34.56 5.16
C ARG A 921 23.97 34.95 4.13
N LEU A 922 23.30 33.97 3.52
CA LEU A 922 22.17 34.20 2.61
C LEU A 922 20.95 34.83 3.30
N SER A 923 20.71 34.55 4.58
CA SER A 923 19.63 35.18 5.36
C SER A 923 19.96 36.59 5.84
N GLU A 924 21.25 36.86 6.06
CA GLU A 924 21.78 38.14 6.53
C GLU A 924 21.94 39.15 5.37
N ASP A 925 22.09 38.67 4.13
CA ASP A 925 22.26 39.49 2.94
C ASP A 925 21.00 40.34 2.61
N PRO A 926 21.07 41.69 2.63
CA PRO A 926 19.90 42.54 2.44
C PRO A 926 19.27 42.45 1.04
N ALA A 927 20.00 42.00 0.01
CA ALA A 927 19.47 41.81 -1.32
C ALA A 927 18.70 40.48 -1.42
N PHE A 928 19.19 39.40 -0.79
CA PHE A 928 18.42 38.17 -0.68
C PHE A 928 17.18 38.35 0.22
N GLN A 929 17.27 39.15 1.29
CA GLN A 929 16.09 39.54 2.08
C GLN A 929 15.02 40.23 1.22
N GLN A 930 15.42 41.18 0.37
CA GLN A 930 14.50 41.82 -0.59
C GLN A 930 13.89 40.83 -1.59
N ILE A 931 14.66 39.84 -2.07
CA ILE A 931 14.14 38.75 -2.92
C ILE A 931 13.13 37.89 -2.15
N GLN A 932 13.39 37.50 -0.89
CA GLN A 932 12.41 36.79 -0.07
C GLN A 932 11.11 37.61 0.08
N VAL A 933 11.21 38.91 0.38
CA VAL A 933 10.04 39.81 0.47
C VAL A 933 9.32 39.94 -0.87
N ARG A 934 10.03 39.97 -2.01
CA ARG A 934 9.44 40.00 -3.36
C ARG A 934 8.55 38.78 -3.63
N TYR A 935 9.05 37.58 -3.33
CA TYR A 935 8.26 36.33 -3.49
C TYR A 935 7.15 36.20 -2.43
N VAL A 936 7.32 36.77 -1.23
CA VAL A 936 6.25 36.83 -0.21
C VAL A 936 5.13 37.81 -0.60
N ARG A 937 5.44 38.98 -1.21
CA ARG A 937 4.43 39.93 -1.71
C ARG A 937 3.49 39.31 -2.74
N ASP A 938 3.99 38.44 -3.60
CA ASP A 938 3.21 37.67 -4.58
C ASP A 938 2.21 36.68 -3.91
N LEU A 939 2.62 36.06 -2.79
CA LEU A 939 1.71 35.26 -1.95
C LEU A 939 0.70 36.15 -1.17
N LEU A 940 1.09 37.33 -0.70
CA LEU A 940 0.21 38.30 -0.04
C LEU A 940 -0.84 38.88 -1.01
N ALA A 941 -0.44 39.18 -2.26
CA ALA A 941 -1.36 39.61 -3.32
C ALA A 941 -2.38 38.52 -3.67
N SER A 942 -1.93 37.25 -3.73
CA SER A 942 -2.81 36.08 -3.88
C SER A 942 -3.79 35.94 -2.72
N ALA A 943 -3.35 36.18 -1.47
CA ALA A 943 -4.20 36.16 -0.28
C ALA A 943 -5.25 37.29 -0.30
N ALA A 944 -4.85 38.52 -0.64
CA ALA A 944 -5.76 39.65 -0.83
C ALA A 944 -6.78 39.39 -1.95
N GLY A 945 -6.39 38.67 -3.01
CA GLY A 945 -7.30 38.20 -4.05
C GLY A 945 -8.39 37.26 -3.52
N TYR A 946 -8.05 36.33 -2.61
CA TYR A 946 -9.03 35.50 -1.93
C TYR A 946 -9.92 36.28 -0.95
N CYS A 947 -9.36 37.25 -0.20
CA CYS A 947 -10.17 38.12 0.64
C CYS A 947 -11.21 38.89 -0.17
N ARG A 948 -10.81 39.52 -1.29
CA ARG A 948 -11.74 40.19 -2.21
C ARG A 948 -12.80 39.24 -2.77
N ARG A 949 -12.40 38.04 -3.20
CA ARG A 949 -13.33 37.03 -3.77
C ARG A 949 -14.39 36.55 -2.77
N PHE A 950 -14.07 36.51 -1.47
CA PHE A 950 -15.01 36.11 -0.43
C PHE A 950 -15.60 37.30 0.35
N HIS A 951 -15.42 38.53 -0.15
CA HIS A 951 -15.86 39.79 0.48
C HIS A 951 -15.34 39.97 1.93
N PHE A 952 -14.25 39.30 2.29
CA PHE A 952 -13.62 39.41 3.60
C PHE A 952 -12.80 40.70 3.69
N THR A 953 -12.87 41.36 4.84
CA THR A 953 -12.27 42.69 5.07
C THR A 953 -11.30 42.72 6.24
N SER A 954 -11.32 41.74 7.16
CA SER A 954 -10.52 41.83 8.40
C SER A 954 -9.05 41.41 8.28
N GLU A 955 -8.23 41.89 9.21
CA GLU A 955 -6.87 41.41 9.48
C GLU A 955 -6.85 39.90 9.81
N GLN A 956 -7.90 39.38 10.47
CA GLN A 956 -8.06 37.95 10.77
C GLN A 956 -8.23 37.12 9.49
N ALA A 957 -9.12 37.52 8.59
CA ALA A 957 -9.30 36.84 7.31
C ALA A 957 -8.05 36.94 6.42
N PHE A 958 -7.39 38.09 6.38
CA PHE A 958 -6.18 38.27 5.59
C PHE A 958 -5.03 37.37 6.06
N CYS A 959 -4.77 37.32 7.37
CA CYS A 959 -3.75 36.42 7.94
C CYS A 959 -4.07 34.95 7.67
N PHE A 960 -5.35 34.55 7.78
CA PHE A 960 -5.81 33.20 7.45
C PHE A 960 -5.62 32.84 5.98
N MET A 961 -5.95 33.77 5.06
CA MET A 961 -5.83 33.55 3.62
C MET A 961 -4.37 33.47 3.17
N PHE A 962 -3.49 34.23 3.79
CA PHE A 962 -2.05 34.10 3.56
C PHE A 962 -1.53 32.73 4.03
N ASP A 963 -1.88 32.30 5.24
CA ASP A 963 -1.52 30.96 5.76
C ASP A 963 -2.10 29.84 4.86
N ALA A 964 -3.30 30.01 4.29
CA ALA A 964 -3.89 29.09 3.31
C ALA A 964 -3.14 29.06 1.97
N VAL A 965 -2.77 30.22 1.43
CA VAL A 965 -1.98 30.36 0.20
C VAL A 965 -0.57 29.78 0.38
N ALA A 966 0.09 30.02 1.50
CA ALA A 966 1.40 29.45 1.81
C ALA A 966 1.34 27.93 1.96
N SER A 967 0.49 27.40 2.86
CA SER A 967 0.48 25.96 3.17
C SER A 967 -0.14 25.07 2.07
N HIS A 968 -0.87 25.64 1.12
CA HIS A 968 -1.60 24.89 0.08
C HIS A 968 -1.39 25.39 -1.36
N GLY A 969 -0.62 26.45 -1.57
CA GLY A 969 -0.33 27.09 -2.85
C GLY A 969 -1.39 28.12 -3.28
N LYS A 970 -0.99 29.07 -4.14
CA LYS A 970 -1.86 30.14 -4.69
C LYS A 970 -3.19 29.62 -5.27
N TRP A 971 -3.18 28.42 -5.85
CA TRP A 971 -4.34 27.83 -6.51
C TRP A 971 -5.14 26.88 -5.60
N TRP A 972 -5.07 27.04 -4.27
CA TRP A 972 -5.59 26.06 -3.31
C TRP A 972 -7.07 25.71 -3.51
N LEU A 973 -7.89 26.68 -3.96
CA LEU A 973 -9.33 26.50 -4.24
C LEU A 973 -9.60 25.73 -5.54
N ARG A 974 -8.88 26.10 -6.62
CA ARG A 974 -8.97 25.47 -7.97
C ARG A 974 -8.13 24.19 -8.10
N LYS A 975 -7.48 23.72 -7.02
CA LYS A 975 -6.66 22.48 -7.04
C LYS A 975 -7.55 21.27 -7.39
N LYS A 976 -7.25 20.64 -8.53
CA LYS A 976 -8.02 19.49 -9.04
C LYS A 976 -7.63 18.18 -8.35
N PHE A 977 -8.61 17.49 -7.79
CA PHE A 977 -8.50 16.15 -7.21
C PHE A 977 -9.24 15.17 -8.11
N GLY A 978 -8.53 14.27 -8.79
CA GLY A 978 -9.13 13.38 -9.79
C GLY A 978 -9.75 14.10 -11.00
N GLY A 979 -9.35 15.35 -11.27
CA GLY A 979 -9.90 16.21 -12.32
C GLY A 979 -10.89 17.28 -11.83
N VAL A 980 -11.46 17.13 -10.62
CA VAL A 980 -12.52 18.01 -10.09
C VAL A 980 -11.97 19.03 -9.10
N GLU A 981 -12.43 20.28 -9.16
CA GLU A 981 -12.09 21.36 -8.22
C GLU A 981 -12.79 21.19 -6.86
N ARG A 982 -12.58 20.04 -6.20
CA ARG A 982 -13.35 19.58 -5.03
C ARG A 982 -13.42 20.60 -3.88
N ARG A 983 -12.37 21.43 -3.71
CA ARG A 983 -12.36 22.50 -2.70
C ARG A 983 -13.31 23.65 -3.03
N ARG A 984 -13.42 24.07 -4.30
CA ARG A 984 -14.39 25.08 -4.75
C ARG A 984 -15.81 24.66 -4.41
N GLY A 985 -16.20 23.44 -4.77
CA GLY A 985 -17.54 22.89 -4.47
C GLY A 985 -17.84 22.84 -2.97
N LEU A 986 -16.93 22.29 -2.16
CA LEU A 986 -17.12 22.18 -0.72
C LEU A 986 -17.15 23.54 0.01
N VAL A 987 -16.39 24.55 -0.44
CA VAL A 987 -16.51 25.92 0.10
C VAL A 987 -17.86 26.52 -0.28
N LYS A 988 -18.33 26.31 -1.52
CA LYS A 988 -19.63 26.83 -1.98
C LYS A 988 -20.79 26.26 -1.17
N GLN A 989 -20.87 24.93 -1.07
CA GLN A 989 -21.87 24.22 -0.27
C GLN A 989 -21.87 24.66 1.21
N ALA A 990 -20.68 24.85 1.80
CA ALA A 990 -20.56 25.32 3.18
C ALA A 990 -21.07 26.77 3.34
N PHE A 991 -20.83 27.63 2.35
CA PHE A 991 -21.33 29.02 2.36
C PHE A 991 -22.84 29.09 2.10
N GLU A 992 -23.39 28.28 1.19
CA GLU A 992 -24.83 28.09 1.00
C GLU A 992 -25.51 27.62 2.30
N THR A 993 -24.87 26.71 3.04
CA THR A 993 -25.33 26.23 4.36
C THR A 993 -25.31 27.34 5.43
N LEU A 994 -24.28 28.19 5.43
CA LEU A 994 -24.20 29.34 6.33
C LEU A 994 -25.24 30.42 5.96
N ALA A 995 -25.42 30.72 4.67
CA ALA A 995 -26.42 31.64 4.16
C ALA A 995 -27.85 31.18 4.50
N ALA A 996 -28.14 29.87 4.44
CA ALA A 996 -29.40 29.31 4.90
C ALA A 996 -29.63 29.43 6.42
N ARG A 997 -28.55 29.47 7.22
CA ARG A 997 -28.61 29.57 8.69
C ARG A 997 -28.70 31.00 9.23
N PHE A 998 -28.00 31.94 8.60
CA PHE A 998 -27.88 33.33 9.07
C PHE A 998 -28.65 34.33 8.18
N GLY A 999 -28.91 33.97 6.92
CA GLY A 999 -29.23 34.88 5.82
C GLY A 999 -27.97 35.21 5.00
N VAL A 1000 -28.11 35.34 3.68
CA VAL A 1000 -27.04 35.66 2.71
C VAL A 1000 -26.21 36.86 3.20
N ALA A 1001 -26.85 38.01 3.36
CA ALA A 1001 -26.26 39.27 3.84
C ALA A 1001 -25.95 39.31 5.36
N ARG A 1002 -25.73 38.16 6.01
CA ARG A 1002 -25.58 38.04 7.47
C ARG A 1002 -24.61 36.95 7.93
N VAL A 1003 -23.95 36.25 7.01
CA VAL A 1003 -22.94 35.23 7.37
C VAL A 1003 -21.75 35.90 8.09
N PRO A 1004 -21.44 35.55 9.34
CA PRO A 1004 -20.28 36.12 10.02
C PRO A 1004 -18.97 35.67 9.37
N GLU A 1005 -18.03 36.61 9.14
CA GLU A 1005 -16.72 36.33 8.54
C GLU A 1005 -15.99 35.19 9.29
N SER A 1006 -16.12 35.15 10.62
CA SER A 1006 -15.59 34.09 11.48
C SER A 1006 -16.17 32.70 11.19
N GLU A 1007 -17.47 32.56 10.95
CA GLU A 1007 -18.09 31.28 10.58
C GLU A 1007 -17.64 30.83 9.18
N ALA A 1008 -17.52 31.77 8.24
CA ALA A 1008 -17.02 31.50 6.89
C ALA A 1008 -15.54 31.06 6.89
N LEU A 1009 -14.69 31.67 7.71
CA LEU A 1009 -13.30 31.23 7.93
C LEU A 1009 -13.22 29.85 8.60
N LEU A 1010 -14.11 29.53 9.56
CA LEU A 1010 -14.19 28.20 10.16
C LEU A 1010 -14.66 27.14 9.15
N ALA A 1011 -15.60 27.46 8.27
CA ALA A 1011 -16.01 26.59 7.17
C ALA A 1011 -14.85 26.30 6.22
N ILE A 1012 -14.10 27.32 5.76
CA ILE A 1012 -12.90 27.10 4.94
C ILE A 1012 -11.84 26.31 5.70
N ALA A 1013 -11.66 26.51 7.01
CA ALA A 1013 -10.73 25.74 7.83
C ALA A 1013 -11.05 24.23 7.81
N ASP A 1014 -12.34 23.88 7.93
CA ASP A 1014 -12.79 22.48 7.89
C ASP A 1014 -12.74 21.89 6.47
N VAL A 1015 -12.99 22.67 5.41
CA VAL A 1015 -12.78 22.21 4.02
C VAL A 1015 -11.29 21.96 3.73
N LEU A 1016 -10.40 22.86 4.17
CA LEU A 1016 -8.95 22.67 4.03
C LEU A 1016 -8.45 21.44 4.81
N ALA A 1017 -8.99 21.19 6.00
CA ALA A 1017 -8.69 20.01 6.80
C ALA A 1017 -9.19 18.70 6.15
N THR A 1018 -10.47 18.63 5.75
CA THR A 1018 -11.11 17.43 5.17
C THR A 1018 -10.61 17.08 3.77
N THR A 1019 -10.04 18.04 3.04
CA THR A 1019 -9.38 17.83 1.74
C THR A 1019 -7.86 17.65 1.85
N SER A 1020 -7.30 17.67 3.06
CA SER A 1020 -5.91 17.29 3.33
C SER A 1020 -5.81 15.78 3.59
N ALA A 1021 -4.59 15.22 3.58
CA ALA A 1021 -4.40 13.80 3.88
C ALA A 1021 -4.82 13.49 5.33
N GLN A 1022 -5.45 12.33 5.56
CA GLN A 1022 -6.12 11.98 6.83
C GLN A 1022 -5.23 12.16 8.08
N ARG A 1023 -3.95 11.81 7.99
CA ARG A 1023 -2.95 11.95 9.07
C ARG A 1023 -2.67 13.42 9.47
N TRP A 1024 -2.92 14.36 8.57
CA TRP A 1024 -2.72 15.80 8.78
C TRP A 1024 -4.02 16.55 9.04
N ALA A 1025 -5.19 15.98 8.73
CA ALA A 1025 -6.49 16.67 8.78
C ALA A 1025 -6.73 17.38 10.14
N ASP A 1026 -6.45 16.74 11.27
CA ASP A 1026 -6.68 17.35 12.58
C ASP A 1026 -5.61 18.38 12.98
N LYS A 1027 -4.37 18.25 12.49
CA LYS A 1027 -3.32 19.28 12.66
C LYS A 1027 -3.65 20.52 11.81
N VAL A 1028 -4.07 20.34 10.55
CA VAL A 1028 -4.56 21.41 9.67
C VAL A 1028 -5.79 22.08 10.28
N ARG A 1029 -6.78 21.31 10.77
CA ARG A 1029 -7.97 21.88 11.43
C ARG A 1029 -7.59 22.77 12.62
N ARG A 1030 -6.68 22.32 13.50
CA ARG A 1030 -6.22 23.14 14.64
C ARG A 1030 -5.51 24.42 14.19
N ARG A 1031 -4.53 24.35 13.28
CA ARG A 1031 -3.83 25.53 12.75
C ARG A 1031 -4.78 26.53 12.10
N LYS A 1032 -5.67 26.08 11.20
CA LYS A 1032 -6.58 26.97 10.47
C LYS A 1032 -7.65 27.58 11.39
N ARG A 1033 -8.22 26.82 12.34
CA ARG A 1033 -9.22 27.35 13.28
C ARG A 1033 -8.64 28.30 14.32
N TRP A 1034 -7.36 28.17 14.68
CA TRP A 1034 -6.68 29.07 15.64
C TRP A 1034 -6.80 30.55 15.24
N PHE A 1035 -6.71 30.89 13.95
CA PHE A 1035 -6.85 32.28 13.47
C PHE A 1035 -8.15 32.94 13.96
N VAL A 1036 -9.24 32.16 14.04
CA VAL A 1036 -10.55 32.60 14.51
C VAL A 1036 -10.67 32.45 16.04
N THR A 1037 -10.46 31.23 16.56
CA THR A 1037 -10.76 30.90 17.96
C THR A 1037 -9.71 31.42 18.95
N GLY A 1038 -8.46 31.59 18.51
CA GLY A 1038 -7.27 31.81 19.35
C GLY A 1038 -6.72 30.56 20.03
N GLN A 1039 -7.44 29.43 19.98
CA GLN A 1039 -7.10 28.22 20.74
C GLN A 1039 -6.03 27.38 20.03
N HIS A 1040 -4.84 27.26 20.63
CA HIS A 1040 -3.77 26.37 20.15
C HIS A 1040 -2.87 25.91 21.32
N PRO A 1041 -2.33 24.68 21.33
CA PRO A 1041 -1.49 24.22 22.45
C PRO A 1041 -0.26 25.10 22.72
N ARG A 1042 0.26 25.78 21.69
CA ARG A 1042 1.39 26.72 21.77
C ARG A 1042 0.96 28.19 21.97
N GLU A 1043 -0.24 28.47 22.51
CA GLU A 1043 -0.84 29.84 22.56
C GLU A 1043 0.11 30.92 23.13
N ARG A 1044 0.94 30.58 24.13
CA ARG A 1044 1.98 31.48 24.69
C ARG A 1044 2.89 32.07 23.60
N GLU A 1045 3.29 31.26 22.63
CA GLU A 1045 4.19 31.69 21.54
C GLU A 1045 3.51 32.63 20.54
N PHE A 1046 2.17 32.63 20.48
CA PHE A 1046 1.37 33.52 19.65
C PHE A 1046 0.92 34.80 20.39
N GLN A 1047 1.35 35.01 21.63
CA GLN A 1047 1.01 36.19 22.43
C GLN A 1047 1.45 37.49 21.72
N GLY A 1048 0.49 38.38 21.45
CA GLY A 1048 0.69 39.61 20.67
C GLY A 1048 0.49 39.45 19.15
N LEU A 1049 0.59 38.23 18.61
CA LEU A 1049 0.41 37.96 17.17
C LEU A 1049 -1.04 37.63 16.77
N ARG A 1050 -1.98 37.48 17.72
CA ARG A 1050 -3.39 37.20 17.40
C ARG A 1050 -3.95 38.26 16.41
N PRO A 1051 -4.48 37.85 15.24
CA PRO A 1051 -5.01 38.80 14.27
C PRO A 1051 -6.44 39.22 14.65
N ARG A 1052 -6.83 40.42 14.22
CA ARG A 1052 -8.01 41.14 14.74
C ARG A 1052 -9.18 41.05 13.75
N ALA A 1053 -10.31 40.50 14.20
CA ALA A 1053 -11.54 40.43 13.40
C ALA A 1053 -12.17 41.81 13.13
N ASN A 1054 -12.04 42.76 14.08
CA ASN A 1054 -12.69 44.08 14.00
C ASN A 1054 -11.76 45.18 13.46
N VAL A 1055 -10.72 44.82 12.72
CA VAL A 1055 -9.78 45.78 12.10
C VAL A 1055 -9.60 45.41 10.63
N PRO A 1056 -9.85 46.33 9.68
CA PRO A 1056 -9.69 46.03 8.26
C PRO A 1056 -8.21 45.81 7.91
N TYR A 1057 -7.94 44.88 6.99
CA TYR A 1057 -6.57 44.70 6.48
C TYR A 1057 -6.21 45.80 5.47
N SER A 1058 -4.91 46.07 5.35
CA SER A 1058 -4.35 46.92 4.29
C SER A 1058 -3.11 46.25 3.71
N THR A 1059 -2.87 46.42 2.41
CA THR A 1059 -1.74 45.84 1.68
C THR A 1059 -0.90 46.92 1.01
N SER A 1060 0.37 46.65 0.79
CA SER A 1060 1.33 47.59 0.18
C SER A 1060 1.17 47.73 -1.34
N GLY A 1061 0.44 46.82 -1.99
CA GLY A 1061 0.28 46.72 -3.45
C GLY A 1061 -1.02 47.31 -4.02
N ALA A 1062 -1.56 48.40 -3.46
CA ALA A 1062 -2.78 49.03 -3.96
C ALA A 1062 -2.52 50.00 -5.14
N THR A 1063 -2.02 49.49 -6.26
CA THR A 1063 -1.88 50.23 -7.53
C THR A 1063 -2.71 49.59 -8.65
N ALA A 1064 -3.45 50.40 -9.40
CA ALA A 1064 -4.51 49.98 -10.33
C ALA A 1064 -3.98 49.44 -11.68
N GLY A 1065 -2.92 48.63 -11.67
CA GLY A 1065 -2.25 48.13 -12.88
C GLY A 1065 -2.40 46.63 -13.15
N GLU A 1066 -2.54 45.80 -12.12
CA GLU A 1066 -2.62 44.32 -12.25
C GLU A 1066 -4.02 43.77 -11.94
N GLN A 1067 -5.07 44.55 -12.22
CA GLN A 1067 -6.44 44.23 -11.78
C GLN A 1067 -7.09 43.04 -12.52
N GLU A 1068 -6.66 42.69 -13.73
CA GLU A 1068 -7.42 41.79 -14.63
C GLU A 1068 -7.04 40.30 -14.58
N SER A 1069 -5.82 39.95 -14.15
CA SER A 1069 -5.26 38.58 -14.38
C SER A 1069 -5.89 37.46 -13.55
N LEU A 1070 -6.69 37.79 -12.54
CA LEU A 1070 -7.49 36.85 -11.75
C LEU A 1070 -9.00 37.09 -11.85
N SER A 1071 -9.43 38.20 -12.44
CA SER A 1071 -10.84 38.58 -12.60
C SER A 1071 -11.35 38.27 -14.00
N SER A 1072 -11.41 36.99 -14.35
CA SER A 1072 -12.34 36.53 -15.38
C SER A 1072 -13.76 36.84 -14.88
N GLU A 1073 -14.38 37.92 -15.37
CA GLU A 1073 -15.61 38.53 -14.81
C GLU A 1073 -16.74 37.51 -14.52
N ARG A 1074 -16.84 36.48 -15.37
CA ARG A 1074 -17.78 35.34 -15.24
C ARG A 1074 -17.68 34.53 -13.93
N ASP A 1075 -16.61 34.73 -13.15
CA ASP A 1075 -16.25 33.90 -11.99
C ASP A 1075 -16.34 34.67 -10.66
N ALA A 1076 -16.71 35.96 -10.68
CA ALA A 1076 -16.97 36.80 -9.51
C ALA A 1076 -18.43 36.69 -9.04
N GLY A 1077 -19.40 36.94 -9.94
CA GLY A 1077 -20.84 36.88 -9.65
C GLY A 1077 -21.34 35.55 -9.08
N GLU A 1078 -20.61 34.45 -9.27
CA GLU A 1078 -20.93 33.14 -8.67
C GLU A 1078 -20.86 33.14 -7.12
N TRP A 1079 -20.30 34.19 -6.51
CA TRP A 1079 -20.14 34.36 -5.06
C TRP A 1079 -20.90 35.59 -4.52
N GLU A 1080 -21.29 36.52 -5.40
CA GLU A 1080 -22.12 37.68 -5.06
C GLU A 1080 -23.50 37.23 -4.53
N ASP A 1081 -24.14 36.26 -5.20
CA ASP A 1081 -25.42 35.66 -4.79
C ASP A 1081 -25.38 34.95 -3.41
N VAL A 1082 -24.19 34.69 -2.84
CA VAL A 1082 -23.99 33.84 -1.66
C VAL A 1082 -23.49 34.61 -0.43
N LEU A 1083 -22.88 35.80 -0.60
CA LEU A 1083 -22.22 36.54 0.50
C LEU A 1083 -22.47 38.07 0.56
N VAL A 1084 -23.17 38.67 -0.41
CA VAL A 1084 -23.46 40.12 -0.38
C VAL A 1084 -24.58 40.41 0.65
N ASP A 1085 -24.50 41.40 1.53
CA ASP A 1085 -23.49 42.45 1.75
C ASP A 1085 -23.15 42.58 3.25
N SER A 1086 -22.02 43.20 3.62
CA SER A 1086 -21.71 43.48 5.03
C SER A 1086 -20.98 44.80 5.30
N VAL A 1087 -21.51 45.55 6.28
CA VAL A 1087 -21.03 46.81 6.87
C VAL A 1087 -21.26 48.07 6.05
N ALA A 1088 -22.37 48.75 6.37
CA ALA A 1088 -22.51 50.20 6.30
C ALA A 1088 -23.30 50.75 7.52
N GLU A 1089 -23.03 50.21 8.72
CA GLU A 1089 -23.42 50.75 10.03
C GLU A 1089 -22.41 50.33 11.10
#